data_AF-A0A1V6H689-F1
#
_entry.id   AF-A0A1V6H689-F1
#
_cell.length_a   1.000
_cell.length_b   1.000
_cell.length_c   1.000
_cell.angle_alpha   90.00
_cell.angle_beta   90.00
_cell.angle_gamma   90.00
#
_symmetry.space_group_name_H-M   'P 1'
#
loop_
_entity.id
_entity.type
_entity.pdbx_description
1 polymer ?
#
loop_
_entity_poly.entity_id
_entity_poly.type
_entity_poly.pdbx_seq_one_letter_code
_entity_poly.pdbx_strand_id
1 'polypeptide(L)'
;MRKLIFLLVFLLAVPCVFAGEMPEGYYTTANGKSDSILKSTLRQIIRAHTVLSYGSGEGSSWYCFYYSDRDTATGLCMDMYCDDWKPFTTPGAVVSGCNIEHSFAKSWWGGANNDAYKDCYHLNPSNITANSARSNYPLGVPTQDFKDPSTTGSLRIGKRYSEEYGTYHYVFEPKDEYKGDFARAYFYMATCYGDELTWRKDNPDVGSYYAMRSPTDNDAYLEFLDWEIDVLLAWHRQDPVSIKEINRADAVNNFQNNRNPFIDYPCLVEYIWGNRKGENVDFSRLMSSLDVAFLGCEDKSGCDCTITVPTLTLPQKNTEIELGNTTVDSKRSTTLTIKGELLTEDITLSISGVNAEYFTVSPTTVSAAQALEGYNVTVSYLPMQLGEHSAILTITSSEFTAVPVTLSGSCIFSALEATEITKNSFKANWTNAGVSDYTLNVFTQTMTGKEPTTFYSESFEAGQGDFTIDDKKIPEELSYIWKWDSQYGMKASAFLNQVAYESESWLISPEINLQNAVSAKLTFRHARRFGDLSHLSVKISDDNGINWTNLTIANWPDGSNWNFLASGDVILDAYIGKTVKIAFVYTSTTSGAATWEIKNFVVDGEKSALAKTLITGFPKLVSNVQNYVVTGLTPKTNYFYTVTPAGFEKSNEISVTTLAENETMIDYVETNSLVYYKAGDMLHVLNIEPETIVKVFDCTGRLVESRNHCASEEVFTLPKGVYLFKALNNGRTQSFKIVY
;
A
#
# COMPACT_ATOMS: atom_id res chain seq x y z
N MET A 1 -13.42 -52.13 22.37
CA MET A 1 -11.94 -52.06 22.43
C MET A 1 -11.38 -52.05 21.02
N ARG A 2 -10.98 -50.88 20.53
CA ARG A 2 -10.01 -50.66 19.43
C ARG A 2 -9.66 -49.18 19.48
N LYS A 3 -8.52 -48.85 20.11
CA LYS A 3 -7.97 -47.50 20.15
C LYS A 3 -7.32 -47.23 18.80
N LEU A 4 -7.82 -46.25 18.04
CA LEU A 4 -7.08 -45.69 16.91
C LEU A 4 -6.03 -44.73 17.46
N ILE A 5 -4.76 -45.02 17.15
CA ILE A 5 -3.62 -44.15 17.42
C ILE A 5 -3.54 -43.19 16.22
N PHE A 6 -3.76 -41.90 16.46
CA PHE A 6 -3.43 -40.85 15.50
C PHE A 6 -1.91 -40.61 15.55
N LEU A 7 -1.23 -40.93 14.45
CA LEU A 7 0.19 -40.64 14.26
C LEU A 7 0.32 -39.16 13.84
N LEU A 8 0.77 -38.32 14.76
CA LEU A 8 1.08 -36.92 14.47
C LEU A 8 2.45 -36.86 13.77
N VAL A 9 2.46 -36.58 12.47
CA VAL A 9 3.70 -36.30 11.72
C VAL A 9 4.06 -34.84 11.99
N PHE A 10 5.06 -34.61 12.84
CA PHE A 10 5.70 -33.30 12.98
C PHE A 10 6.52 -33.04 11.71
N LEU A 11 5.99 -32.22 10.80
CA LEU A 11 6.80 -31.57 9.78
C LEU A 11 7.63 -30.49 10.50
N LEU A 12 8.92 -30.75 10.69
CA LEU A 12 9.90 -29.74 11.06
C LEU A 12 9.99 -28.72 9.91
N ALA A 13 9.24 -27.63 10.02
CA ALA A 13 9.47 -26.45 9.20
C ALA A 13 10.82 -25.87 9.63
N VAL A 14 11.85 -26.08 8.79
CA VAL A 14 13.06 -25.27 8.85
C VAL A 14 12.63 -23.85 8.44
N PRO A 15 12.83 -22.83 9.28
CA PRO A 15 12.59 -21.46 8.86
C PRO A 15 13.60 -21.15 7.75
N CYS A 16 13.11 -21.12 6.51
CA CYS A 16 13.80 -20.43 5.45
C CYS A 16 13.75 -18.95 5.83
N VAL A 17 14.88 -18.40 6.27
CA VAL A 17 15.02 -16.97 6.49
C VAL A 17 14.85 -16.34 5.11
N PHE A 18 13.67 -15.79 4.84
CA PHE A 18 13.47 -14.91 3.70
C PHE A 18 14.38 -13.71 3.92
N ALA A 19 15.25 -13.41 2.95
CA ALA A 19 15.95 -12.14 2.92
C ALA A 19 14.90 -11.03 2.99
N GLY A 20 15.03 -10.08 3.90
CA GLY A 20 14.12 -8.94 3.95
C GLY A 20 14.25 -8.17 2.64
N GLU A 21 13.25 -8.31 1.77
CA GLU A 21 13.17 -7.53 0.53
C GLU A 21 13.22 -6.04 0.86
N MET A 22 13.98 -5.30 0.06
CA MET A 22 13.99 -3.84 0.13
C MET A 22 12.55 -3.34 -0.01
N PRO A 23 12.02 -2.53 0.92
CA PRO A 23 10.67 -2.01 0.80
C PRO A 23 10.45 -1.33 -0.55
N GLU A 24 9.29 -1.54 -1.17
CA GLU A 24 8.97 -0.89 -2.44
C GLU A 24 9.11 0.63 -2.31
N GLY A 25 9.87 1.25 -3.22
CA GLY A 25 10.10 2.69 -3.20
C GLY A 25 11.06 3.20 -2.10
N TYR A 26 11.88 2.33 -1.48
CA TYR A 26 12.81 2.71 -0.40
C TYR A 26 13.71 3.92 -0.73
N TYR A 27 14.13 4.08 -2.00
CA TYR A 27 14.96 5.20 -2.46
C TYR A 27 14.21 6.29 -3.24
N THR A 28 12.89 6.23 -3.35
CA THR A 28 12.10 7.14 -4.22
C THR A 28 12.35 8.62 -3.93
N THR A 29 12.55 8.99 -2.66
CA THR A 29 12.79 10.39 -2.26
C THR A 29 14.13 10.94 -2.75
N ALA A 30 15.11 10.07 -3.00
CA ALA A 30 16.42 10.41 -3.55
C ALA A 30 16.40 10.63 -5.08
N ASN A 31 15.31 10.25 -5.75
CA ASN A 31 15.17 10.45 -7.19
C ASN A 31 15.14 11.94 -7.56
N GLY A 32 15.84 12.30 -8.64
CA GLY A 32 15.98 13.67 -9.12
C GLY A 32 16.87 14.58 -8.26
N LYS A 33 17.59 14.03 -7.27
CA LYS A 33 18.52 14.79 -6.41
C LYS A 33 19.96 14.67 -6.91
N SER A 34 20.80 15.61 -6.51
CA SER A 34 22.23 15.69 -6.85
C SER A 34 23.07 16.17 -5.66
N ASP A 35 24.37 15.90 -5.69
CA ASP A 35 25.39 16.39 -4.76
C ASP A 35 24.99 16.27 -3.26
N SER A 36 25.10 17.37 -2.50
CA SER A 36 24.81 17.42 -1.07
C SER A 36 23.34 17.13 -0.75
N ILE A 37 22.40 17.47 -1.66
CA ILE A 37 20.98 17.17 -1.50
C ILE A 37 20.74 15.67 -1.64
N LEU A 38 21.39 15.02 -2.62
CA LEU A 38 21.33 13.56 -2.75
C LEU A 38 21.89 12.87 -1.51
N LYS A 39 23.11 13.25 -1.08
CA LYS A 39 23.76 12.65 0.08
C LYS A 39 22.92 12.81 1.37
N SER A 40 22.40 14.01 1.63
CA SER A 40 21.53 14.25 2.80
C SER A 40 20.19 13.52 2.71
N THR A 41 19.63 13.35 1.52
CA THR A 41 18.40 12.55 1.31
C THR A 41 18.67 11.07 1.58
N LEU A 42 19.76 10.52 1.05
CA LEU A 42 20.19 9.15 1.33
C LEU A 42 20.46 8.93 2.81
N ARG A 43 21.09 9.89 3.49
CA ARG A 43 21.26 9.88 4.95
C ARG A 43 19.91 9.75 5.67
N GLN A 44 18.91 10.56 5.33
CA GLN A 44 17.59 10.49 5.97
C GLN A 44 16.95 9.11 5.83
N ILE A 45 17.09 8.48 4.67
CA ILE A 45 16.62 7.11 4.41
C ILE A 45 17.33 6.11 5.32
N ILE A 46 18.67 6.13 5.34
CA ILE A 46 19.46 5.04 5.96
C ILE A 46 19.72 5.23 7.45
N ARG A 47 19.58 6.45 7.98
CA ARG A 47 19.83 6.76 9.38
C ARG A 47 18.73 6.26 10.31
N ALA A 48 17.52 6.04 9.78
CA ALA A 48 16.37 5.48 10.48
C ALA A 48 16.50 3.96 10.72
N HIS A 49 17.62 3.54 11.32
CA HIS A 49 17.96 2.13 11.51
C HIS A 49 17.84 1.69 12.97
N THR A 50 17.71 0.38 13.16
CA THR A 50 17.79 -0.30 14.45
C THR A 50 19.24 -0.41 14.89
N VAL A 51 19.50 -0.09 16.17
CA VAL A 51 20.85 -0.11 16.75
C VAL A 51 21.03 -1.39 17.56
N LEU A 52 21.99 -2.22 17.16
CA LEU A 52 22.33 -3.45 17.87
C LEU A 52 23.16 -3.18 19.13
N SER A 53 23.20 -4.16 20.03
CA SER A 53 24.19 -4.17 21.11
C SER A 53 25.59 -4.47 20.57
N TYR A 54 26.62 -3.91 21.19
CA TYR A 54 28.00 -4.23 20.80
C TYR A 54 28.50 -5.45 21.57
N GLY A 55 29.11 -6.42 20.88
CA GLY A 55 29.71 -7.59 21.52
C GLY A 55 29.00 -8.90 21.21
N SER A 56 28.95 -9.80 22.19
CA SER A 56 28.47 -11.19 22.06
C SER A 56 27.07 -11.39 22.62
N GLY A 57 26.38 -12.43 22.15
CA GLY A 57 25.02 -12.79 22.56
C GLY A 57 23.96 -12.29 21.59
N GLU A 58 22.73 -12.74 21.81
CA GLU A 58 21.58 -12.42 20.95
C GLU A 58 21.37 -10.89 20.83
N GLY A 59 21.06 -10.43 19.62
CA GLY A 59 20.86 -9.00 19.33
C GLY A 59 22.13 -8.14 19.37
N SER A 60 23.32 -8.75 19.36
CA SER A 60 24.62 -8.04 19.37
C SER A 60 25.42 -8.23 18.07
N SER A 61 26.52 -7.49 17.89
CA SER A 61 27.37 -7.55 16.68
C SER A 61 27.80 -8.97 16.29
N TRP A 62 28.25 -9.81 17.22
CA TRP A 62 28.62 -11.21 16.91
C TRP A 62 27.41 -12.07 16.51
N TYR A 63 26.20 -11.70 16.91
CA TYR A 63 24.98 -12.37 16.45
C TYR A 63 24.70 -12.01 15.01
N CYS A 64 24.84 -10.73 14.63
CA CYS A 64 24.77 -10.29 13.24
C CYS A 64 25.82 -11.01 12.37
N PHE A 65 27.09 -11.01 12.81
CA PHE A 65 28.21 -11.64 12.09
C PHE A 65 28.01 -13.13 11.81
N TYR A 66 27.31 -13.84 12.69
CA TYR A 66 26.98 -15.25 12.46
C TYR A 66 26.15 -15.47 11.19
N TYR A 67 25.37 -14.47 10.77
CA TYR A 67 24.55 -14.52 9.56
C TYR A 67 25.16 -13.73 8.40
N SER A 68 25.83 -12.61 8.69
CA SER A 68 26.41 -11.74 7.65
C SER A 68 27.78 -12.21 7.16
N ASP A 69 28.59 -12.83 8.02
CA ASP A 69 30.00 -13.13 7.74
C ASP A 69 30.31 -14.62 7.84
N ARG A 70 29.31 -15.49 7.96
CA ARG A 70 29.48 -16.95 7.97
C ARG A 70 29.24 -17.53 6.58
N ASP A 71 30.25 -18.21 6.03
CA ASP A 71 30.05 -19.05 4.86
C ASP A 71 29.09 -20.19 5.22
N THR A 72 27.95 -20.27 4.53
CA THR A 72 26.91 -21.24 4.80
C THR A 72 27.32 -22.67 4.46
N ALA A 73 28.26 -22.84 3.51
CA ALA A 73 28.75 -24.15 3.09
C ALA A 73 29.75 -24.76 4.08
N THR A 74 30.70 -23.96 4.57
CA THR A 74 31.79 -24.44 5.44
C THR A 74 31.58 -24.12 6.92
N GLY A 75 30.75 -23.11 7.24
CA GLY A 75 30.59 -22.56 8.58
C GLY A 75 31.73 -21.67 9.05
N LEU A 76 32.69 -21.36 8.17
CA LEU A 76 33.83 -20.50 8.47
C LEU A 76 33.44 -19.02 8.45
N CYS A 77 34.10 -18.23 9.29
CA CYS A 77 34.01 -16.79 9.30
C CYS A 77 34.81 -16.21 8.13
N MET A 78 34.14 -15.52 7.22
CA MET A 78 34.71 -14.81 6.06
C MET A 78 35.44 -13.54 6.51
N ASP A 79 36.52 -13.70 7.27
CA ASP A 79 37.37 -12.62 7.76
C ASP A 79 38.08 -11.92 6.58
N MET A 80 37.75 -10.65 6.34
CA MET A 80 38.33 -9.85 5.25
C MET A 80 39.77 -9.38 5.53
N TYR A 81 40.27 -9.59 6.75
CA TYR A 81 41.58 -9.12 7.20
C TYR A 81 42.62 -10.25 7.29
N CYS A 82 42.19 -11.51 7.19
CA CYS A 82 43.05 -12.67 7.34
C CYS A 82 42.49 -13.89 6.58
N ASP A 83 43.37 -14.66 5.93
CA ASP A 83 42.98 -15.86 5.18
C ASP A 83 42.79 -17.10 6.07
N ASP A 84 43.25 -17.06 7.32
CA ASP A 84 43.10 -18.14 8.29
C ASP A 84 41.71 -18.09 8.96
N TRP A 85 40.68 -18.33 8.16
CA TRP A 85 39.28 -18.28 8.58
C TRP A 85 38.98 -19.30 9.68
N LYS A 86 38.31 -18.82 10.72
CA LYS A 86 37.95 -19.62 11.89
C LYS A 86 36.45 -19.92 11.92
N PRO A 87 36.03 -21.09 12.43
CA PRO A 87 34.62 -21.48 12.41
C PRO A 87 33.80 -20.67 13.39
N PHE A 88 32.58 -20.31 12.98
CA PHE A 88 31.51 -19.96 13.91
C PHE A 88 30.99 -21.24 14.60
N THR A 89 30.78 -21.17 15.91
CA THR A 89 30.24 -22.30 16.69
C THR A 89 28.72 -22.21 16.83
N THR A 90 28.22 -21.13 17.39
CA THR A 90 26.78 -20.86 17.59
C THR A 90 26.47 -19.38 17.39
N PRO A 91 25.21 -19.00 17.07
CA PRO A 91 24.81 -17.60 16.95
C PRO A 91 25.22 -16.78 18.18
N GLY A 92 25.84 -15.61 17.94
CA GLY A 92 26.26 -14.69 19.00
C GLY A 92 27.57 -15.05 19.72
N ALA A 93 28.19 -16.19 19.42
CA ALA A 93 29.48 -16.57 19.99
C ALA A 93 30.64 -15.83 19.30
N VAL A 94 31.65 -15.46 20.10
CA VAL A 94 32.89 -14.89 19.61
C VAL A 94 33.68 -15.95 18.84
N VAL A 95 34.09 -15.66 17.61
CA VAL A 95 34.98 -16.54 16.85
C VAL A 95 36.36 -16.56 17.50
N SER A 96 36.88 -17.76 17.77
CA SER A 96 38.15 -17.93 18.47
C SER A 96 39.31 -17.30 17.70
N GLY A 97 40.10 -16.44 18.36
CA GLY A 97 41.21 -15.72 17.73
C GLY A 97 40.80 -14.45 16.99
N CYS A 98 39.51 -14.10 17.00
CA CYS A 98 38.99 -12.89 16.37
C CYS A 98 38.45 -11.88 17.41
N ASN A 99 38.42 -10.61 17.02
CA ASN A 99 37.71 -9.53 17.69
C ASN A 99 36.79 -8.80 16.69
N ILE A 100 36.01 -7.84 17.19
CA ILE A 100 35.21 -6.95 16.34
C ILE A 100 36.12 -5.82 15.89
N GLU A 101 36.22 -5.65 14.59
CA GLU A 101 36.98 -4.60 13.94
C GLU A 101 36.08 -3.48 13.43
N HIS A 102 36.47 -2.24 13.70
CA HIS A 102 35.82 -1.04 13.16
C HIS A 102 36.54 -0.65 11.88
N SER A 103 36.06 -1.11 10.71
CA SER A 103 36.72 -0.81 9.43
C SER A 103 36.88 0.69 9.23
N PHE A 104 35.84 1.47 9.54
CA PHE A 104 36.01 2.90 9.78
C PHE A 104 36.42 3.11 11.24
N ALA A 105 37.71 3.39 11.48
CA ALA A 105 38.28 3.28 12.82
C ALA A 105 37.63 4.24 13.82
N LYS A 106 37.10 3.70 14.92
CA LYS A 106 36.40 4.50 15.95
C LYS A 106 37.20 5.66 16.53
N SER A 107 38.52 5.57 16.55
CA SER A 107 39.38 6.66 17.05
C SER A 107 39.28 7.92 16.18
N TRP A 108 38.82 7.80 14.93
CA TRP A 108 38.67 8.91 14.00
C TRP A 108 37.62 9.91 14.45
N TRP A 109 36.62 9.52 15.24
CA TRP A 109 35.67 10.42 15.89
C TRP A 109 35.85 10.48 17.42
N GLY A 110 37.01 10.07 17.92
CA GLY A 110 37.35 10.09 19.35
C GLY A 110 36.85 8.88 20.16
N GLY A 111 36.23 7.88 19.53
CA GLY A 111 35.89 6.60 20.15
C GLY A 111 34.61 6.60 20.99
N ALA A 112 33.75 7.61 20.81
CA ALA A 112 32.45 7.64 21.46
C ALA A 112 31.62 6.39 21.10
N ASN A 113 30.96 5.80 22.11
CA ASN A 113 30.11 4.61 21.96
C ASN A 113 28.69 5.00 21.50
N ASN A 114 28.61 5.55 20.30
CA ASN A 114 27.39 5.98 19.62
C ASN A 114 26.88 4.91 18.64
N ASP A 115 25.86 5.22 17.83
CA ASP A 115 25.28 4.26 16.88
C ASP A 115 26.30 3.79 15.83
N ALA A 116 27.13 4.71 15.33
CA ALA A 116 28.25 4.41 14.43
C ALA A 116 29.24 3.39 15.03
N TYR A 117 29.39 3.35 16.36
CA TYR A 117 30.23 2.35 17.04
C TYR A 117 29.68 0.91 16.89
N LYS A 118 28.39 0.75 16.59
CA LYS A 118 27.66 -0.53 16.67
C LYS A 118 27.13 -1.02 15.32
N ASP A 119 27.35 -0.27 14.24
CA ASP A 119 26.79 -0.53 12.93
C ASP A 119 27.56 -1.61 12.13
N CYS A 120 26.90 -2.73 11.87
CA CYS A 120 27.44 -3.89 11.17
C CYS A 120 27.72 -3.67 9.68
N TYR A 121 27.32 -2.54 9.07
CA TYR A 121 27.77 -2.20 7.71
C TYR A 121 29.27 -1.89 7.64
N HIS A 122 29.92 -1.51 8.75
CA HIS A 122 31.38 -1.32 8.79
C HIS A 122 32.07 -2.14 9.89
N LEU A 123 31.34 -2.68 10.86
CA LEU A 123 31.93 -3.63 11.80
C LEU A 123 32.15 -4.98 11.14
N ASN A 124 33.32 -5.59 11.38
CA ASN A 124 33.68 -6.88 10.80
C ASN A 124 34.31 -7.80 11.85
N PRO A 125 34.09 -9.12 11.79
CA PRO A 125 34.92 -10.05 12.53
C PRO A 125 36.33 -10.06 11.93
N SER A 126 37.36 -9.99 12.77
CA SER A 126 38.74 -9.92 12.31
C SER A 126 39.70 -10.65 13.25
N ASN A 127 40.69 -11.33 12.70
CA ASN A 127 41.82 -11.87 13.44
C ASN A 127 42.47 -10.78 14.32
N ILE A 128 42.68 -11.09 15.60
CA ILE A 128 43.15 -10.11 16.60
C ILE A 128 44.50 -9.49 16.22
N THR A 129 45.40 -10.28 15.63
CA THR A 129 46.74 -9.81 15.23
C THR A 129 46.65 -8.88 14.02
N ALA A 130 45.89 -9.27 12.99
CA ALA A 130 45.67 -8.44 11.80
C ALA A 130 44.97 -7.12 12.15
N ASN A 131 43.93 -7.16 12.97
CA ASN A 131 43.26 -5.96 13.49
C ASN A 131 44.27 -5.04 14.22
N SER A 132 45.02 -5.59 15.18
CA SER A 132 46.00 -4.81 15.95
C SER A 132 47.06 -4.15 15.04
N ALA A 133 47.48 -4.84 13.97
CA ALA A 133 48.43 -4.30 13.01
C ALA A 133 47.84 -3.18 12.15
N ARG A 134 46.56 -3.30 11.75
CA ARG A 134 45.79 -2.30 10.99
C ARG A 134 45.61 -1.00 11.76
N SER A 135 45.45 -1.07 13.08
CA SER A 135 45.39 0.11 13.95
C SER A 135 44.28 1.09 13.51
N ASN A 136 44.59 2.38 13.39
CA ASN A 136 43.66 3.43 12.96
C ASN A 136 44.03 4.04 11.60
N TYR A 137 44.76 3.30 10.76
CA TYR A 137 45.24 3.84 9.49
C TYR A 137 44.12 3.97 8.46
N PRO A 138 44.15 5.01 7.61
CA PRO A 138 43.24 5.15 6.48
C PRO A 138 43.51 4.11 5.39
N LEU A 139 42.54 3.95 4.50
CA LEU A 139 42.71 3.08 3.34
C LEU A 139 43.70 3.74 2.38
N GLY A 140 44.57 2.96 1.75
CA GLY A 140 45.51 3.52 0.79
C GLY A 140 46.60 2.54 0.43
N VAL A 141 47.27 2.81 -0.69
CA VAL A 141 48.35 1.96 -1.20
C VAL A 141 49.67 2.38 -0.55
N PRO A 142 50.27 1.56 0.33
CA PRO A 142 51.56 1.87 0.94
C PRO A 142 52.70 1.73 -0.08
N THR A 143 53.66 2.64 -0.04
CA THR A 143 54.80 2.68 -0.96
C THR A 143 56.14 2.36 -0.28
N GLN A 144 56.23 2.48 1.04
CA GLN A 144 57.45 2.19 1.80
C GLN A 144 57.15 1.79 3.25
N ASP A 145 58.18 1.48 4.03
CA ASP A 145 58.08 1.18 5.47
C ASP A 145 57.03 0.09 5.80
N PHE A 146 57.03 -0.97 4.99
CA PHE A 146 56.08 -2.08 5.12
C PHE A 146 56.24 -2.79 6.47
N LYS A 147 55.11 -3.07 7.14
CA LYS A 147 55.08 -3.93 8.32
C LYS A 147 55.33 -5.39 7.93
N ASP A 148 55.79 -6.18 8.89
CA ASP A 148 56.04 -7.62 8.72
C ASP A 148 54.73 -8.35 8.32
N PRO A 149 54.67 -8.98 7.14
CA PRO A 149 53.48 -9.69 6.66
C PRO A 149 52.98 -10.79 7.60
N SER A 150 53.84 -11.36 8.46
CA SER A 150 53.44 -12.35 9.46
C SER A 150 52.50 -11.79 10.54
N THR A 151 52.40 -10.47 10.65
CA THR A 151 51.59 -9.77 11.65
C THR A 151 50.39 -9.03 11.06
N THR A 152 50.29 -8.90 9.73
CA THR A 152 49.26 -8.08 9.08
C THR A 152 48.10 -8.89 8.52
N GLY A 153 48.10 -10.22 8.69
CA GLY A 153 47.11 -11.10 8.08
C GLY A 153 47.22 -11.04 6.57
N SER A 154 46.12 -10.74 5.88
CA SER A 154 46.08 -10.56 4.42
C SER A 154 46.32 -9.11 3.99
N LEU A 155 46.48 -8.16 4.92
CA LEU A 155 46.64 -6.74 4.63
C LEU A 155 48.07 -6.38 4.24
N ARG A 156 48.22 -5.38 3.36
CA ARG A 156 49.48 -4.65 3.14
C ARG A 156 49.43 -3.35 3.94
N ILE A 157 50.37 -3.19 4.88
CA ILE A 157 50.44 -2.00 5.75
C ILE A 157 51.81 -1.37 5.61
N GLY A 158 51.86 -0.06 5.42
CA GLY A 158 53.09 0.71 5.30
C GLY A 158 52.78 2.20 5.21
N LYS A 159 53.74 3.01 4.77
CA LYS A 159 53.55 4.45 4.64
C LYS A 159 53.33 4.91 3.21
N ARG A 160 52.57 5.99 3.07
CA ARG A 160 52.41 6.79 1.85
C ARG A 160 52.77 8.25 2.17
N TYR A 161 53.26 8.98 1.18
CA TYR A 161 53.52 10.42 1.29
C TYR A 161 52.21 11.20 1.13
N SER A 162 51.94 12.13 2.04
CA SER A 162 50.87 13.13 1.87
C SER A 162 51.48 14.42 1.35
N GLU A 163 51.03 14.86 0.16
CA GLU A 163 51.44 16.14 -0.41
C GLU A 163 50.92 17.33 0.40
N GLU A 164 49.68 17.25 0.87
CA GLU A 164 49.02 18.29 1.68
C GLU A 164 49.79 18.60 2.98
N TYR A 165 50.28 17.57 3.67
CA TYR A 165 50.96 17.71 4.95
C TYR A 165 52.49 17.60 4.86
N GLY A 166 53.04 17.36 3.65
CA GLY A 166 54.48 17.24 3.42
C GLY A 166 55.17 16.13 4.22
N THR A 167 54.47 15.05 4.55
CA THR A 167 54.97 13.99 5.44
C THR A 167 54.44 12.61 5.09
N TYR A 168 55.17 11.57 5.52
CA TYR A 168 54.74 10.18 5.40
C TYR A 168 53.83 9.79 6.56
N HIS A 169 52.71 9.13 6.26
CA HIS A 169 51.79 8.57 7.24
C HIS A 169 51.46 7.12 6.88
N TYR A 170 51.03 6.32 7.86
CA TYR A 170 50.66 4.94 7.63
C TYR A 170 49.30 4.83 6.96
N VAL A 171 49.17 3.87 6.05
CA VAL A 171 47.93 3.46 5.36
C VAL A 171 47.85 1.93 5.36
N PHE A 172 46.67 1.39 5.08
CA PHE A 172 46.54 -0.05 4.81
C PHE A 172 45.76 -0.31 3.51
N GLU A 173 46.17 -1.36 2.81
CA GLU A 173 45.55 -1.87 1.59
C GLU A 173 45.02 -3.28 1.87
N PRO A 174 43.70 -3.53 1.76
CA PRO A 174 43.13 -4.86 1.84
C PRO A 174 43.45 -5.65 0.57
N LYS A 175 43.11 -6.93 0.57
CA LYS A 175 43.15 -7.76 -0.64
C LYS A 175 42.26 -7.20 -1.75
N ASP A 176 42.63 -7.50 -2.98
CA ASP A 176 41.97 -6.95 -4.18
C ASP A 176 40.47 -7.28 -4.19
N GLU A 177 40.07 -8.49 -3.77
CA GLU A 177 38.67 -8.94 -3.72
C GLU A 177 37.81 -8.31 -2.59
N TYR A 178 38.36 -7.40 -1.78
CA TYR A 178 37.63 -6.68 -0.74
C TYR A 178 37.76 -5.16 -0.84
N LYS A 179 38.54 -4.65 -1.79
CA LYS A 179 38.80 -3.21 -1.94
C LYS A 179 37.51 -2.40 -2.08
N GLY A 180 36.56 -2.93 -2.83
CA GLY A 180 35.26 -2.33 -3.08
C GLY A 180 34.34 -2.40 -1.86
N ASP A 181 34.32 -3.53 -1.16
CA ASP A 181 33.58 -3.72 0.09
C ASP A 181 33.97 -2.64 1.12
N PHE A 182 35.28 -2.45 1.30
CA PHE A 182 35.81 -1.40 2.17
C PHE A 182 35.45 0.01 1.70
N ALA A 183 35.55 0.27 0.39
CA ALA A 183 35.19 1.57 -0.17
C ALA A 183 33.71 1.92 0.06
N ARG A 184 32.80 1.00 -0.23
CA ARG A 184 31.35 1.17 -0.05
C ARG A 184 30.95 1.26 1.43
N ALA A 185 31.66 0.58 2.33
CA ALA A 185 31.48 0.77 3.78
C ALA A 185 31.92 2.18 4.23
N TYR A 186 33.00 2.73 3.67
CA TYR A 186 33.44 4.09 3.96
C TYR A 186 32.46 5.14 3.44
N PHE A 187 31.99 5.01 2.19
CA PHE A 187 30.96 5.89 1.63
C PHE A 187 29.66 5.85 2.44
N TYR A 188 29.26 4.65 2.89
CA TYR A 188 28.13 4.48 3.80
C TYR A 188 28.32 5.24 5.12
N MET A 189 29.47 5.06 5.79
CA MET A 189 29.74 5.73 7.07
C MET A 189 29.75 7.26 6.93
N ALA A 190 30.37 7.78 5.88
CA ALA A 190 30.37 9.21 5.58
C ALA A 190 28.96 9.75 5.28
N THR A 191 28.07 8.93 4.73
CA THR A 191 26.69 9.33 4.41
C THR A 191 25.79 9.23 5.62
N CYS A 192 25.81 8.09 6.32
CA CYS A 192 24.92 7.81 7.45
C CYS A 192 25.24 8.71 8.64
N TYR A 193 26.53 8.90 8.94
CA TYR A 193 26.98 9.53 10.19
C TYR A 193 27.80 10.81 10.02
N GLY A 194 28.15 11.23 8.80
CA GLY A 194 29.05 12.36 8.55
C GLY A 194 28.65 13.63 9.31
N ASP A 195 27.37 14.01 9.22
CA ASP A 195 26.84 15.20 9.88
C ASP A 195 26.78 15.11 11.43
N GLU A 196 26.92 13.91 12.01
CA GLU A 196 26.82 13.68 13.46
C GLU A 196 28.20 13.50 14.13
N LEU A 197 29.23 13.14 13.36
CA LEU A 197 30.55 12.80 13.88
C LEU A 197 31.50 13.98 13.73
N THR A 198 32.26 14.26 14.79
CA THR A 198 33.36 15.21 14.72
C THR A 198 34.67 14.45 14.53
N TRP A 199 35.28 14.62 13.36
CA TRP A 199 36.55 13.99 13.02
C TRP A 199 37.72 14.58 13.83
N ARG A 200 38.61 13.71 14.31
CA ARG A 200 39.84 14.08 15.02
C ARG A 200 40.85 14.62 14.02
N LYS A 201 40.89 15.95 13.89
CA LYS A 201 41.85 16.72 13.07
C LYS A 201 42.93 17.40 13.91
N ASP A 202 42.90 17.22 15.23
CA ASP A 202 43.82 17.80 16.21
C ASP A 202 45.07 16.93 16.48
N ASN A 203 45.12 15.70 15.97
CA ASN A 203 46.21 14.75 16.24
C ASN A 203 46.69 14.02 14.97
N PRO A 204 47.95 14.25 14.51
CA PRO A 204 48.50 13.58 13.34
C PRO A 204 48.74 12.06 13.54
N ASP A 205 48.65 11.52 14.75
CA ASP A 205 48.72 10.07 14.99
C ASP A 205 47.38 9.35 14.71
N VAL A 206 46.34 10.07 14.29
CA VAL A 206 45.02 9.52 13.96
C VAL A 206 44.76 9.62 12.47
N GLY A 207 44.34 8.52 11.84
CA GLY A 207 44.12 8.45 10.38
C GLY A 207 43.18 9.53 9.82
N SER A 208 42.17 9.97 10.58
CA SER A 208 41.28 11.07 10.18
C SER A 208 42.00 12.39 9.93
N TYR A 209 43.17 12.61 10.55
CA TYR A 209 44.01 13.78 10.26
C TYR A 209 44.42 13.81 8.79
N TYR A 210 44.70 12.65 8.19
CA TYR A 210 45.12 12.55 6.80
C TYR A 210 43.97 12.28 5.83
N ALA A 211 42.86 11.69 6.26
CA ALA A 211 41.79 11.23 5.35
C ALA A 211 40.53 12.10 5.31
N MET A 212 40.24 12.84 6.40
CA MET A 212 38.97 13.60 6.52
C MET A 212 39.18 15.10 6.33
N ARG A 213 38.19 15.79 5.75
CA ARG A 213 38.10 17.25 5.67
C ARG A 213 37.76 17.87 7.01
N SER A 214 38.09 19.15 7.16
CA SER A 214 37.56 20.00 8.23
C SER A 214 36.14 20.45 7.88
N PRO A 215 35.23 20.64 8.86
CA PRO A 215 33.89 21.20 8.61
C PRO A 215 33.89 22.59 7.98
N THR A 216 35.02 23.30 8.03
CA THR A 216 35.21 24.63 7.44
C THR A 216 35.74 24.60 6.01
N ASP A 217 36.06 23.42 5.48
CA ASP A 217 36.61 23.29 4.13
C ASP A 217 35.50 23.45 3.08
N ASN A 218 35.90 23.87 1.88
CA ASN A 218 35.00 23.80 0.72
C ASN A 218 34.62 22.33 0.47
N ASP A 219 33.34 22.11 0.13
CA ASP A 219 32.76 20.78 -0.07
C ASP A 219 32.93 19.84 1.13
N ALA A 220 32.92 20.37 2.36
CA ALA A 220 33.00 19.57 3.59
C ALA A 220 31.96 18.44 3.64
N TYR A 221 30.80 18.58 2.96
CA TYR A 221 29.79 17.53 2.83
C TYR A 221 30.31 16.23 2.20
N LEU A 222 31.44 16.25 1.48
CA LEU A 222 32.08 15.04 0.93
C LEU A 222 32.81 14.22 1.99
N GLU A 223 33.12 14.81 3.15
CA GLU A 223 33.83 14.27 4.32
C GLU A 223 35.31 13.92 4.09
N PHE A 224 35.65 13.33 2.95
CA PHE A 224 36.99 12.84 2.65
C PHE A 224 37.84 13.86 1.91
N LEU A 225 39.15 13.87 2.17
CA LEU A 225 40.11 14.62 1.37
C LEU A 225 40.23 14.00 -0.03
N ASP A 226 40.59 14.81 -1.03
CA ASP A 226 40.55 14.40 -2.45
C ASP A 226 41.33 13.12 -2.72
N TRP A 227 42.49 12.95 -2.10
CA TRP A 227 43.29 11.74 -2.29
C TRP A 227 42.59 10.47 -1.76
N GLU A 228 41.83 10.57 -0.66
CA GLU A 228 41.10 9.44 -0.09
C GLU A 228 39.91 9.13 -0.99
N ILE A 229 39.21 10.16 -1.49
CA ILE A 229 38.17 10.00 -2.51
C ILE A 229 38.72 9.24 -3.73
N ASP A 230 39.88 9.63 -4.25
CA ASP A 230 40.50 8.98 -5.40
C ASP A 230 40.78 7.49 -5.16
N VAL A 231 41.26 7.13 -3.96
CA VAL A 231 41.50 5.74 -3.57
C VAL A 231 40.18 4.97 -3.49
N LEU A 232 39.19 5.51 -2.78
CA LEU A 232 37.89 4.86 -2.58
C LEU A 232 37.14 4.68 -3.91
N LEU A 233 37.18 5.68 -4.80
CA LEU A 233 36.61 5.58 -6.15
C LEU A 233 37.35 4.54 -6.99
N ALA A 234 38.68 4.54 -6.99
CA ALA A 234 39.45 3.56 -7.75
C ALA A 234 39.12 2.13 -7.30
N TRP A 235 39.01 1.91 -5.99
CA TRP A 235 38.72 0.61 -5.41
C TRP A 235 37.28 0.17 -5.60
N HIS A 236 36.32 1.10 -5.47
CA HIS A 236 34.92 0.85 -5.81
C HIS A 236 34.76 0.34 -7.26
N ARG A 237 35.52 0.94 -8.19
CA ARG A 237 35.49 0.58 -9.62
C ARG A 237 36.22 -0.72 -9.94
N GLN A 238 37.34 -0.97 -9.26
CA GLN A 238 38.19 -2.15 -9.49
C GLN A 238 37.63 -3.42 -8.87
N ASP A 239 36.86 -3.29 -7.79
CA ASP A 239 36.22 -4.39 -7.08
C ASP A 239 34.70 -4.14 -6.98
N PRO A 240 33.94 -4.53 -8.02
CA PRO A 240 32.49 -4.42 -8.05
C PRO A 240 31.77 -5.14 -6.92
N VAL A 241 30.49 -4.80 -6.72
CA VAL A 241 29.64 -5.50 -5.75
C VAL A 241 29.58 -7.00 -6.06
N SER A 242 29.95 -7.81 -5.08
CA SER A 242 29.98 -9.26 -5.17
C SER A 242 28.73 -9.90 -4.55
N ILE A 243 28.44 -11.16 -4.89
CA ILE A 243 27.35 -11.91 -4.23
C ILE A 243 27.57 -12.06 -2.72
N LYS A 244 28.83 -12.16 -2.29
CA LYS A 244 29.20 -12.21 -0.87
C LYS A 244 28.80 -10.90 -0.17
N GLU A 245 29.04 -9.77 -0.81
CA GLU A 245 28.68 -8.46 -0.27
C GLU A 245 27.16 -8.22 -0.24
N ILE A 246 26.43 -8.63 -1.30
CA ILE A 246 24.96 -8.58 -1.33
C ILE A 246 24.37 -9.41 -0.18
N ASN A 247 24.80 -10.66 -0.03
CA ASN A 247 24.33 -11.55 1.04
C ASN A 247 24.64 -10.96 2.42
N ARG A 248 25.81 -10.36 2.59
CA ARG A 248 26.20 -9.67 3.83
C ARG A 248 25.28 -8.48 4.11
N ALA A 249 24.99 -7.64 3.11
CA ALA A 249 24.11 -6.49 3.24
C ALA A 249 22.67 -6.90 3.59
N ASP A 250 22.13 -7.93 2.94
CA ASP A 250 20.80 -8.46 3.25
C ASP A 250 20.72 -9.02 4.67
N ALA A 251 21.75 -9.74 5.11
CA ALA A 251 21.83 -10.24 6.48
C ALA A 251 21.87 -9.10 7.50
N VAL A 252 22.68 -8.05 7.28
CA VAL A 252 22.74 -6.87 8.15
C VAL A 252 21.38 -6.15 8.19
N ASN A 253 20.72 -5.98 7.04
CA ASN A 253 19.41 -5.37 6.95
C ASN A 253 18.36 -6.07 7.82
N ASN A 254 18.38 -7.41 7.91
CA ASN A 254 17.46 -8.16 8.77
C ASN A 254 17.61 -7.83 10.27
N PHE A 255 18.74 -7.26 10.69
CA PHE A 255 18.98 -6.86 12.07
C PHE A 255 18.86 -5.35 12.29
N GLN A 256 19.31 -4.55 11.33
CA GLN A 256 19.36 -3.09 11.46
C GLN A 256 18.21 -2.38 10.75
N ASN A 257 17.38 -3.06 9.97
CA ASN A 257 16.24 -2.47 9.24
C ASN A 257 16.64 -1.26 8.38
N ASN A 258 17.85 -1.29 7.80
CA ASN A 258 18.33 -0.30 6.85
C ASN A 258 19.27 -0.94 5.82
N ARG A 259 19.44 -0.25 4.69
CA ARG A 259 20.24 -0.69 3.54
C ARG A 259 21.50 0.16 3.35
N ASN A 260 22.53 -0.40 2.71
CA ASN A 260 23.65 0.39 2.20
C ASN A 260 23.40 0.77 0.71
N PRO A 261 23.12 2.06 0.41
CA PRO A 261 22.75 2.50 -0.93
C PRO A 261 23.87 2.29 -1.94
N PHE A 262 25.12 2.27 -1.50
CA PHE A 262 26.27 2.08 -2.38
C PHE A 262 26.54 0.61 -2.68
N ILE A 263 25.89 -0.31 -1.97
CA ILE A 263 25.82 -1.73 -2.34
C ILE A 263 24.61 -1.96 -3.25
N ASP A 264 23.44 -1.45 -2.86
CA ASP A 264 22.19 -1.65 -3.61
C ASP A 264 22.21 -0.97 -4.98
N TYR A 265 22.79 0.23 -5.08
CA TYR A 265 22.96 1.02 -6.30
C TYR A 265 24.38 1.62 -6.35
N PRO A 266 25.40 0.83 -6.77
CA PRO A 266 26.81 1.23 -6.75
C PRO A 266 27.09 2.58 -7.39
N CYS A 267 26.37 2.88 -8.46
CA CYS A 267 26.46 4.13 -9.22
C CYS A 267 26.23 5.40 -8.41
N LEU A 268 25.52 5.33 -7.28
CA LEU A 268 25.30 6.49 -6.42
C LEU A 268 26.61 7.09 -5.89
N VAL A 269 27.68 6.30 -5.81
CA VAL A 269 29.02 6.80 -5.48
C VAL A 269 29.48 7.86 -6.49
N GLU A 270 29.25 7.64 -7.79
CA GLU A 270 29.68 8.54 -8.86
C GLU A 270 28.94 9.88 -8.86
N TYR A 271 27.69 9.88 -8.41
CA TYR A 271 26.85 11.09 -8.30
C TYR A 271 27.25 12.01 -7.13
N ILE A 272 27.94 11.48 -6.12
CA ILE A 272 28.35 12.25 -4.93
C ILE A 272 29.84 12.59 -4.98
N TRP A 273 30.69 11.62 -5.28
CA TRP A 273 32.15 11.78 -5.22
C TRP A 273 32.86 11.70 -6.58
N GLY A 274 32.23 11.06 -7.56
CA GLY A 274 32.87 10.74 -8.84
C GLY A 274 32.53 11.68 -9.99
N ASN A 275 32.45 11.10 -11.19
CA ASN A 275 32.39 11.87 -12.44
C ASN A 275 30.98 12.37 -12.80
N ARG A 276 29.95 12.00 -12.03
CA ARG A 276 28.54 12.42 -12.24
C ARG A 276 28.07 13.48 -11.23
N LYS A 277 28.99 14.08 -10.49
CA LYS A 277 28.68 15.21 -9.61
C LYS A 277 27.99 16.33 -10.40
N GLY A 278 26.96 16.91 -9.81
CA GLY A 278 26.08 17.90 -10.43
C GLY A 278 24.93 17.33 -11.27
N GLU A 279 24.94 16.04 -11.60
CA GLU A 279 23.84 15.39 -12.31
C GLU A 279 22.72 14.96 -11.35
N ASN A 280 21.47 15.07 -11.79
CA ASN A 280 20.34 14.51 -11.04
C ASN A 280 20.30 12.99 -11.21
N VAL A 281 20.14 12.27 -10.11
CA VAL A 281 19.92 10.82 -10.13
C VAL A 281 18.57 10.50 -10.75
N ASP A 282 18.54 9.48 -11.60
CA ASP A 282 17.31 8.86 -12.10
C ASP A 282 17.36 7.36 -11.78
N PHE A 283 16.68 6.95 -10.71
CA PHE A 283 16.65 5.54 -10.27
C PHE A 283 16.02 4.61 -11.32
N SER A 284 15.23 5.11 -12.27
CA SER A 284 14.73 4.28 -13.38
C SER A 284 15.82 3.88 -14.37
N ARG A 285 16.97 4.59 -14.34
CA ARG A 285 18.12 4.38 -15.21
C ARG A 285 19.31 3.76 -14.48
N LEU A 286 19.21 3.51 -13.17
CA LEU A 286 20.29 2.88 -12.39
C LEU A 286 20.06 1.38 -12.28
N MET A 287 21.09 0.60 -12.60
CA MET A 287 21.12 -0.83 -12.33
C MET A 287 21.30 -1.08 -10.83
N SER A 288 20.40 -1.85 -10.22
CA SER A 288 20.58 -2.33 -8.84
C SER A 288 21.47 -3.58 -8.83
N SER A 289 22.29 -3.73 -7.78
CA SER A 289 23.06 -4.97 -7.58
C SER A 289 22.19 -6.21 -7.32
N LEU A 290 20.93 -6.01 -6.95
CA LEU A 290 19.93 -7.07 -6.79
C LEU A 290 19.34 -7.56 -8.13
N ASP A 291 19.58 -6.83 -9.23
CA ASP A 291 19.16 -7.28 -10.56
C ASP A 291 20.06 -8.44 -11.03
N VAL A 292 19.47 -9.50 -11.55
CA VAL A 292 20.20 -10.64 -12.14
C VAL A 292 21.08 -10.20 -13.31
N ALA A 293 20.70 -9.15 -14.03
CA ALA A 293 21.48 -8.55 -15.10
C ALA A 293 22.77 -7.89 -14.57
N PHE A 294 22.76 -7.32 -13.37
CA PHE A 294 23.97 -6.79 -12.74
C PHE A 294 25.02 -7.90 -12.53
N LEU A 295 24.59 -9.06 -12.02
CA LEU A 295 25.49 -10.20 -11.85
C LEU A 295 25.96 -10.82 -13.18
N GLY A 296 25.18 -10.65 -14.25
CA GLY A 296 25.51 -11.10 -15.60
C GLY A 296 26.32 -10.11 -16.45
N CYS A 297 26.41 -8.83 -16.05
CA CYS A 297 27.12 -7.80 -16.81
C CYS A 297 28.65 -7.99 -16.77
N GLU A 298 29.33 -7.67 -17.87
CA GLU A 298 30.79 -7.66 -17.93
C GLU A 298 31.39 -6.45 -17.18
N ASP A 299 30.73 -5.29 -17.23
CA ASP A 299 31.11 -4.10 -16.46
C ASP A 299 30.19 -3.92 -15.24
N LYS A 300 30.75 -4.18 -14.06
CA LYS A 300 30.08 -4.03 -12.77
C LYS A 300 30.65 -2.87 -11.94
N SER A 301 31.53 -2.06 -12.52
CA SER A 301 32.33 -1.02 -11.85
C SER A 301 31.51 0.16 -11.29
N GLY A 302 30.19 0.18 -11.51
CA GLY A 302 29.32 1.26 -11.07
C GLY A 302 29.51 2.58 -11.85
N CYS A 303 30.24 2.58 -12.97
CA CYS A 303 30.55 3.80 -13.74
C CYS A 303 29.77 3.97 -15.05
N ASP A 304 29.49 2.89 -15.78
CA ASP A 304 28.60 2.95 -16.94
C ASP A 304 27.25 2.30 -16.61
N CYS A 305 26.45 3.05 -15.85
CA CYS A 305 25.18 2.58 -15.35
C CYS A 305 24.02 2.83 -16.30
N THR A 306 24.28 3.24 -17.55
CA THR A 306 23.21 3.20 -18.53
C THR A 306 22.85 1.75 -18.80
N ILE A 307 21.55 1.44 -18.82
CA ILE A 307 21.05 0.25 -19.49
C ILE A 307 21.70 0.27 -20.89
N THR A 308 22.62 -0.67 -21.19
CA THR A 308 23.29 -0.80 -22.49
C THR A 308 22.69 -1.89 -23.35
N VAL A 309 21.77 -2.68 -22.77
CA VAL A 309 21.04 -3.76 -23.43
C VAL A 309 19.56 -3.42 -23.53
N PRO A 310 18.91 -3.71 -24.66
CA PRO A 310 17.48 -3.45 -24.81
C PRO A 310 16.68 -4.09 -23.67
N THR A 311 15.89 -3.29 -22.95
CA THR A 311 15.21 -3.75 -21.73
C THR A 311 13.78 -3.27 -21.71
N LEU A 312 12.85 -4.14 -21.30
CA LEU A 312 11.49 -3.74 -20.98
C LEU A 312 11.46 -3.14 -19.57
N THR A 313 11.12 -1.86 -19.46
CA THR A 313 11.04 -1.15 -18.17
C THR A 313 9.64 -1.17 -17.58
N LEU A 314 8.60 -1.27 -18.41
CA LEU A 314 7.21 -1.51 -18.00
C LEU A 314 6.50 -2.46 -18.97
N PRO A 315 5.66 -3.37 -18.47
CA PRO A 315 5.43 -3.67 -17.05
C PRO A 315 6.60 -4.46 -16.43
N GLN A 316 6.74 -4.38 -15.10
CA GLN A 316 7.74 -5.13 -14.35
C GLN A 316 7.32 -6.59 -14.17
N LYS A 317 8.27 -7.46 -13.80
CA LYS A 317 8.00 -8.87 -13.49
C LYS A 317 6.97 -8.97 -12.35
N ASN A 318 6.06 -9.94 -12.45
CA ASN A 318 4.95 -10.17 -11.49
C ASN A 318 3.87 -9.07 -11.48
N THR A 319 3.82 -8.19 -12.48
CA THR A 319 2.69 -7.27 -12.62
C THR A 319 1.37 -8.05 -12.69
N GLU A 320 0.38 -7.59 -11.95
CA GLU A 320 -0.99 -8.14 -11.97
C GLU A 320 -1.97 -7.07 -12.45
N ILE A 321 -2.96 -7.48 -13.24
CA ILE A 321 -4.04 -6.62 -13.74
C ILE A 321 -5.38 -7.22 -13.32
N GLU A 322 -6.07 -6.52 -12.43
CA GLU A 322 -7.43 -6.85 -12.02
C GLU A 322 -8.44 -6.02 -12.83
N LEU A 323 -9.29 -6.71 -13.61
CA LEU A 323 -10.34 -6.07 -14.41
C LEU A 323 -11.68 -5.92 -13.66
N GLY A 324 -11.74 -6.42 -12.43
CA GLY A 324 -12.87 -6.34 -11.51
C GLY A 324 -14.08 -7.17 -11.94
N ASN A 325 -15.23 -6.84 -11.36
CA ASN A 325 -16.46 -7.60 -11.55
C ASN A 325 -17.22 -7.17 -12.82
N THR A 326 -17.75 -8.16 -13.54
CA THR A 326 -18.66 -7.99 -14.69
C THR A 326 -19.67 -9.14 -14.75
N THR A 327 -20.58 -9.12 -15.72
CA THR A 327 -21.55 -10.20 -15.97
C THR A 327 -21.21 -10.94 -17.26
N VAL A 328 -21.85 -12.08 -17.49
CA VAL A 328 -21.72 -12.83 -18.75
C VAL A 328 -22.04 -11.90 -19.93
N ASP A 329 -21.20 -11.98 -20.96
CA ASP A 329 -21.24 -11.17 -22.19
C ASP A 329 -20.99 -9.66 -22.01
N SER A 330 -20.62 -9.20 -20.81
CA SER A 330 -20.29 -7.79 -20.53
C SER A 330 -18.78 -7.57 -20.48
N LYS A 331 -18.28 -6.69 -21.37
CA LYS A 331 -16.85 -6.40 -21.51
C LYS A 331 -16.35 -5.39 -20.48
N ARG A 332 -15.23 -5.69 -19.82
CA ARG A 332 -14.38 -4.75 -19.07
C ARG A 332 -13.07 -4.51 -19.82
N SER A 333 -12.44 -3.35 -19.63
CA SER A 333 -11.14 -3.06 -20.23
C SER A 333 -10.34 -2.08 -19.38
N THR A 334 -9.02 -2.21 -19.45
CA THR A 334 -8.05 -1.29 -18.87
C THR A 334 -6.86 -1.13 -19.83
N THR A 335 -5.97 -0.20 -19.51
CA THR A 335 -4.73 0.02 -20.26
C THR A 335 -3.53 -0.55 -19.51
N LEU A 336 -2.63 -1.20 -20.24
CA LEU A 336 -1.30 -1.60 -19.78
C LEU A 336 -0.27 -0.80 -20.55
N THR A 337 0.63 -0.11 -19.87
CA THR A 337 1.73 0.61 -20.52
C THR A 337 2.86 -0.36 -20.83
N ILE A 338 3.23 -0.43 -22.11
CA ILE A 338 4.42 -1.11 -22.61
C ILE A 338 5.49 -0.06 -22.81
N LYS A 339 6.57 -0.14 -22.02
CA LYS A 339 7.69 0.78 -22.12
C LYS A 339 9.00 0.01 -22.04
N GLY A 340 9.97 0.38 -22.86
CA GLY A 340 11.33 -0.13 -22.76
C GLY A 340 12.35 0.92 -23.14
N GLU A 341 13.62 0.55 -22.99
CA GLU A 341 14.78 1.37 -23.35
C GLU A 341 15.68 0.58 -24.30
N LEU A 342 16.31 1.29 -25.23
CA LEU A 342 17.21 0.75 -26.26
C LEU A 342 16.62 -0.36 -27.15
N LEU A 343 15.30 -0.58 -27.12
CA LEU A 343 14.60 -1.53 -27.99
C LEU A 343 14.81 -1.18 -29.45
N THR A 344 15.17 -2.20 -30.25
CA THR A 344 15.26 -2.10 -31.71
C THR A 344 14.32 -3.06 -32.43
N GLU A 345 13.78 -4.05 -31.72
CA GLU A 345 12.85 -5.05 -32.25
C GLU A 345 11.45 -4.89 -31.67
N ASP A 346 10.44 -5.30 -32.44
CA ASP A 346 9.04 -5.20 -32.02
C ASP A 346 8.70 -6.15 -30.88
N ILE A 347 7.81 -5.71 -29.98
CA ILE A 347 7.30 -6.48 -28.86
C ILE A 347 6.02 -7.20 -29.28
N THR A 348 5.94 -8.50 -28.99
CA THR A 348 4.74 -9.32 -29.19
C THR A 348 4.04 -9.64 -27.86
N LEU A 349 2.72 -9.53 -27.87
CA LEU A 349 1.81 -9.73 -26.74
C LEU A 349 0.91 -10.93 -27.02
N SER A 350 0.93 -11.93 -26.13
CA SER A 350 0.13 -13.15 -26.28
C SER A 350 -0.53 -13.56 -24.96
N ILE A 351 -1.77 -14.02 -25.00
CA ILE A 351 -2.51 -14.47 -23.82
C ILE A 351 -2.57 -16.00 -23.83
N SER A 352 -2.30 -16.61 -22.69
CA SER A 352 -2.36 -18.06 -22.47
C SER A 352 -2.87 -18.39 -21.06
N GLY A 353 -3.08 -19.67 -20.78
CA GLY A 353 -3.58 -20.14 -19.47
C GLY A 353 -4.99 -20.74 -19.54
N VAL A 354 -5.58 -20.98 -18.37
CA VAL A 354 -6.82 -21.76 -18.22
C VAL A 354 -8.04 -21.05 -18.80
N ASN A 355 -8.14 -19.73 -18.65
CA ASN A 355 -9.30 -18.95 -19.07
C ASN A 355 -8.93 -17.92 -20.16
N ALA A 356 -7.90 -18.21 -20.96
CA ALA A 356 -7.32 -17.27 -21.93
C ALA A 356 -8.36 -16.73 -22.92
N GLU A 357 -9.36 -17.54 -23.29
CA GLU A 357 -10.44 -17.18 -24.19
C GLU A 357 -11.32 -16.01 -23.71
N TYR A 358 -11.33 -15.70 -22.41
CA TYR A 358 -12.07 -14.57 -21.86
C TYR A 358 -11.28 -13.27 -21.89
N PHE A 359 -9.98 -13.31 -22.23
CA PHE A 359 -9.12 -12.13 -22.22
C PHE A 359 -8.60 -11.82 -23.61
N THR A 360 -8.49 -10.53 -23.93
CA THR A 360 -7.91 -10.07 -25.20
C THR A 360 -6.96 -8.90 -24.96
N VAL A 361 -5.92 -8.78 -25.77
CA VAL A 361 -5.01 -7.62 -25.79
C VAL A 361 -5.01 -7.00 -27.19
N SER A 362 -5.05 -5.67 -27.26
CA SER A 362 -5.01 -4.94 -28.53
C SER A 362 -4.19 -3.64 -28.40
N PRO A 363 -3.23 -3.39 -29.31
CA PRO A 363 -2.72 -4.31 -30.33
C PRO A 363 -1.98 -5.52 -29.73
N THR A 364 -1.75 -6.57 -30.53
CA THR A 364 -0.93 -7.73 -30.14
C THR A 364 0.57 -7.53 -30.43
N THR A 365 0.93 -6.40 -31.03
CA THR A 365 2.30 -6.02 -31.34
C THR A 365 2.47 -4.54 -31.06
N VAL A 366 3.57 -4.17 -30.42
CA VAL A 366 3.98 -2.79 -30.15
C VAL A 366 5.35 -2.59 -30.78
N SER A 367 5.51 -1.57 -31.62
CA SER A 367 6.81 -1.37 -32.26
C SER A 367 7.86 -0.89 -31.27
N ALA A 368 9.14 -1.14 -31.56
CA ALA A 368 10.24 -0.64 -30.73
C ALA A 368 10.11 0.88 -30.46
N ALA A 369 9.82 1.67 -31.49
CA ALA A 369 9.63 3.12 -31.37
C ALA A 369 8.47 3.50 -30.43
N GLN A 370 7.34 2.79 -30.52
CA GLN A 370 6.19 2.99 -29.63
C GLN A 370 6.54 2.63 -28.18
N ALA A 371 7.24 1.51 -27.98
CA ALA A 371 7.67 1.08 -26.65
C ALA A 371 8.70 2.04 -26.03
N LEU A 372 9.59 2.65 -26.82
CA LEU A 372 10.53 3.67 -26.35
C LEU A 372 9.81 4.94 -25.85
N GLU A 373 8.72 5.35 -26.49
CA GLU A 373 7.89 6.49 -26.06
C GLU A 373 6.93 6.14 -24.91
N GLY A 374 6.71 4.85 -24.66
CA GLY A 374 5.69 4.34 -23.74
C GLY A 374 4.32 4.26 -24.43
N TYR A 375 3.85 3.04 -24.69
CA TYR A 375 2.62 2.80 -25.44
C TYR A 375 1.57 2.07 -24.61
N ASN A 376 0.35 2.60 -24.57
CA ASN A 376 -0.75 1.98 -23.84
C ASN A 376 -1.48 0.96 -24.73
N VAL A 377 -1.40 -0.32 -24.36
CA VAL A 377 -2.23 -1.38 -24.96
C VAL A 377 -3.50 -1.57 -24.15
N THR A 378 -4.59 -1.96 -24.81
CA THR A 378 -5.86 -2.25 -24.15
C THR A 378 -5.92 -3.73 -23.82
N VAL A 379 -6.10 -4.05 -22.53
CA VAL A 379 -6.41 -5.39 -22.05
C VAL A 379 -7.90 -5.44 -21.73
N SER A 380 -8.59 -6.48 -22.19
CA SER A 380 -10.02 -6.63 -21.99
C SER A 380 -10.39 -8.00 -21.43
N TYR A 381 -11.50 -8.04 -20.71
CA TYR A 381 -12.11 -9.24 -20.15
C TYR A 381 -13.57 -9.31 -20.57
N LEU A 382 -13.96 -10.44 -21.17
CA LEU A 382 -15.30 -10.76 -21.64
C LEU A 382 -15.62 -12.22 -21.28
N PRO A 383 -16.17 -12.47 -20.08
CA PRO A 383 -16.50 -13.82 -19.64
C PRO A 383 -17.77 -14.36 -20.29
N MET A 384 -17.79 -15.68 -20.53
CA MET A 384 -18.98 -16.41 -21.00
C MET A 384 -19.61 -17.31 -19.91
N GLN A 385 -18.97 -17.41 -18.74
CA GLN A 385 -19.41 -18.25 -17.62
C GLN A 385 -19.26 -17.49 -16.30
N LEU A 386 -20.02 -17.86 -15.26
CA LEU A 386 -19.83 -17.32 -13.91
C LEU A 386 -18.60 -17.90 -13.23
N GLY A 387 -17.96 -17.09 -12.40
CA GLY A 387 -16.82 -17.49 -11.57
C GLY A 387 -15.62 -16.55 -11.67
N GLU A 388 -14.57 -16.92 -10.96
CA GLU A 388 -13.27 -16.26 -11.01
C GLU A 388 -12.46 -16.79 -12.19
N HIS A 389 -11.91 -15.89 -13.00
CA HIS A 389 -11.09 -16.23 -14.15
C HIS A 389 -9.72 -15.60 -14.08
N SER A 390 -8.73 -16.37 -14.50
CA SER A 390 -7.36 -15.91 -14.64
C SER A 390 -6.69 -16.41 -15.92
N ALA A 391 -5.78 -15.58 -16.44
CA ALA A 391 -4.95 -15.86 -17.60
C ALA A 391 -3.59 -15.18 -17.44
N ILE A 392 -2.64 -15.49 -18.32
CA ILE A 392 -1.30 -14.88 -18.35
C ILE A 392 -1.12 -14.18 -19.69
N LEU A 393 -0.91 -12.86 -19.65
CA LEU A 393 -0.38 -12.10 -20.77
C LEU A 393 1.15 -12.21 -20.77
N THR A 394 1.72 -12.79 -21.82
CA THR A 394 3.18 -12.91 -22.00
C THR A 394 3.66 -11.88 -23.01
N ILE A 395 4.61 -11.06 -22.57
CA ILE A 395 5.26 -10.00 -23.35
C ILE A 395 6.62 -10.53 -23.79
N THR A 396 6.88 -10.51 -25.10
CA THR A 396 8.06 -11.15 -25.70
C THR A 396 8.74 -10.25 -26.72
N SER A 397 10.06 -10.30 -26.76
CA SER A 397 10.91 -9.79 -27.85
C SER A 397 12.11 -10.72 -27.98
N SER A 398 12.85 -10.63 -29.08
CA SER A 398 14.14 -11.32 -29.20
C SER A 398 15.24 -10.70 -28.33
N GLU A 399 15.01 -9.47 -27.85
CA GLU A 399 16.02 -8.68 -27.14
C GLU A 399 15.97 -8.79 -25.61
N PHE A 400 14.89 -9.35 -25.04
CA PHE A 400 14.73 -9.50 -23.59
C PHE A 400 13.99 -10.80 -23.23
N THR A 401 14.12 -11.23 -21.97
CA THR A 401 13.43 -12.42 -21.46
C THR A 401 11.92 -12.17 -21.34
N ALA A 402 11.10 -13.13 -21.75
CA ALA A 402 9.65 -13.04 -21.70
C ALA A 402 9.14 -12.59 -20.32
N VAL A 403 8.28 -11.56 -20.28
CA VAL A 403 7.70 -11.00 -19.06
C VAL A 403 6.24 -11.44 -18.94
N PRO A 404 5.89 -12.27 -17.93
CA PRO A 404 4.50 -12.64 -17.67
C PRO A 404 3.78 -11.57 -16.84
N VAL A 405 2.53 -11.31 -17.19
CA VAL A 405 1.58 -10.45 -16.47
C VAL A 405 0.35 -11.27 -16.13
N THR A 406 0.00 -11.35 -14.84
CA THR A 406 -1.19 -12.06 -14.38
C THR A 406 -2.42 -11.23 -14.67
N LEU A 407 -3.43 -11.82 -15.31
CA LEU A 407 -4.73 -11.20 -15.53
C LEU A 407 -5.78 -11.88 -14.65
N SER A 408 -6.61 -11.08 -13.98
CA SER A 408 -7.74 -11.58 -13.18
C SER A 408 -9.03 -10.79 -13.46
N GLY A 409 -10.16 -11.48 -13.31
CA GLY A 409 -11.49 -10.87 -13.39
C GLY A 409 -12.57 -11.82 -12.88
N SER A 410 -13.64 -11.25 -12.33
CA SER A 410 -14.75 -12.01 -11.76
C SER A 410 -16.02 -11.82 -12.57
N CYS A 411 -16.67 -12.93 -12.93
CA CYS A 411 -17.98 -12.92 -13.56
C CYS A 411 -19.06 -13.27 -12.54
N ILE A 412 -19.87 -12.28 -12.18
CA ILE A 412 -20.89 -12.38 -11.13
C ILE A 412 -22.30 -12.41 -11.69
N PHE A 413 -23.23 -12.91 -10.87
CA PHE A 413 -24.66 -12.94 -11.14
C PHE A 413 -25.44 -12.22 -10.05
N SER A 414 -26.34 -11.33 -10.46
CA SER A 414 -27.18 -10.56 -9.54
C SER A 414 -28.62 -10.50 -10.02
N ALA A 415 -29.54 -10.58 -9.07
CA ALA A 415 -30.90 -10.09 -9.26
C ALA A 415 -30.87 -8.56 -9.27
N LEU A 416 -31.61 -7.97 -10.20
CA LEU A 416 -31.75 -6.52 -10.38
C LEU A 416 -33.08 -6.07 -9.80
N GLU A 417 -33.32 -4.77 -9.68
CA GLU A 417 -34.60 -4.25 -9.20
C GLU A 417 -35.78 -4.69 -10.08
N ALA A 418 -36.96 -4.85 -9.46
CA ALA A 418 -38.19 -5.13 -10.18
C ALA A 418 -38.62 -3.91 -11.00
N THR A 419 -39.19 -4.17 -12.17
CA THR A 419 -39.81 -3.13 -13.02
C THR A 419 -41.27 -3.49 -13.29
N GLU A 420 -42.00 -2.60 -13.98
CA GLU A 420 -43.39 -2.84 -14.38
C GLU A 420 -44.29 -3.26 -13.19
N ILE A 421 -44.09 -2.60 -12.04
CA ILE A 421 -44.81 -2.90 -10.81
C ILE A 421 -46.25 -2.40 -10.93
N THR A 422 -47.21 -3.27 -10.64
CA THR A 422 -48.64 -2.95 -10.60
C THR A 422 -49.22 -3.32 -9.24
N LYS A 423 -50.54 -3.16 -9.07
CA LYS A 423 -51.23 -3.62 -7.87
C LYS A 423 -51.24 -5.14 -7.68
N ASN A 424 -50.99 -5.93 -8.73
CA ASN A 424 -51.08 -7.39 -8.66
C ASN A 424 -49.97 -8.13 -9.43
N SER A 425 -48.95 -7.41 -9.89
CA SER A 425 -47.82 -7.97 -10.61
C SER A 425 -46.55 -7.14 -10.46
N PHE A 426 -45.41 -7.75 -10.74
CA PHE A 426 -44.16 -7.06 -11.06
C PHE A 426 -43.33 -7.91 -12.02
N LYS A 427 -42.38 -7.29 -12.71
CA LYS A 427 -41.40 -7.98 -13.55
C LYS A 427 -40.08 -8.09 -12.80
N ALA A 428 -39.74 -9.31 -12.42
CA ALA A 428 -38.44 -9.63 -11.83
C ALA A 428 -37.36 -9.56 -12.92
N ASN A 429 -36.19 -8.98 -12.63
CA ASN A 429 -35.08 -8.83 -13.56
C ASN A 429 -33.78 -9.38 -12.95
N TRP A 430 -32.86 -9.89 -13.78
CA TRP A 430 -31.55 -10.36 -13.35
C TRP A 430 -30.52 -10.29 -14.50
N THR A 431 -29.24 -10.35 -14.16
CA THR A 431 -28.13 -10.37 -15.13
C THR A 431 -28.04 -11.71 -15.85
N ASN A 432 -27.39 -11.77 -17.02
CA ASN A 432 -27.15 -13.07 -17.67
C ASN A 432 -26.14 -13.91 -16.85
N ALA A 433 -26.42 -15.21 -16.67
CA ALA A 433 -25.53 -16.18 -16.04
C ALA A 433 -24.93 -17.20 -17.03
N GLY A 434 -25.30 -17.16 -18.31
CA GLY A 434 -24.82 -18.12 -19.30
C GLY A 434 -25.38 -19.54 -19.13
N VAL A 435 -26.55 -19.68 -18.47
CA VAL A 435 -27.18 -20.99 -18.20
C VAL A 435 -28.46 -21.20 -19.03
N SER A 436 -28.92 -22.45 -19.12
CA SER A 436 -30.16 -22.80 -19.84
C SER A 436 -31.43 -22.44 -19.08
N ASP A 437 -31.38 -22.44 -17.74
CA ASP A 437 -32.56 -22.27 -16.89
C ASP A 437 -32.20 -21.57 -15.57
N TYR A 438 -33.19 -20.86 -15.02
CA TYR A 438 -33.13 -20.20 -13.73
C TYR A 438 -34.28 -20.66 -12.84
N THR A 439 -34.05 -20.72 -11.54
CA THR A 439 -35.13 -20.92 -10.55
C THR A 439 -35.45 -19.58 -9.90
N LEU A 440 -36.63 -19.04 -10.20
CA LEU A 440 -37.16 -17.84 -9.55
C LEU A 440 -37.87 -18.24 -8.26
N ASN A 441 -37.50 -17.63 -7.14
CA ASN A 441 -38.20 -17.75 -5.87
C ASN A 441 -38.89 -16.42 -5.58
N VAL A 442 -40.18 -16.45 -5.27
CA VAL A 442 -40.92 -15.27 -4.81
C VAL A 442 -41.58 -15.61 -3.49
N PHE A 443 -41.41 -14.76 -2.49
CA PHE A 443 -41.93 -14.98 -1.14
C PHE A 443 -42.29 -13.67 -0.46
N THR A 444 -43.16 -13.73 0.55
CA THR A 444 -43.26 -12.68 1.55
C THR A 444 -42.32 -12.99 2.71
N GLN A 445 -41.98 -11.95 3.47
CA GLN A 445 -41.33 -12.11 4.76
C GLN A 445 -42.29 -11.62 5.84
N THR A 446 -42.47 -12.42 6.88
CA THR A 446 -43.20 -12.02 8.09
C THR A 446 -42.24 -12.03 9.27
N MET A 447 -42.30 -11.01 10.11
CA MET A 447 -41.56 -11.03 11.38
C MET A 447 -42.15 -12.12 12.27
N THR A 448 -41.34 -13.09 12.64
CA THR A 448 -41.67 -14.14 13.60
C THR A 448 -41.12 -13.87 14.99
N GLY A 449 -40.24 -12.88 15.14
CA GLY A 449 -39.68 -12.48 16.42
C GLY A 449 -38.50 -11.53 16.24
N LYS A 450 -37.75 -11.37 17.32
CA LYS A 450 -36.47 -10.66 17.35
C LYS A 450 -35.40 -11.63 17.80
N GLU A 451 -34.22 -11.54 17.22
CA GLU A 451 -33.08 -12.35 17.64
C GLU A 451 -31.87 -11.49 17.94
N PRO A 452 -31.11 -11.78 19.02
CA PRO A 452 -29.86 -11.10 19.30
C PRO A 452 -28.91 -11.22 18.11
N THR A 453 -28.23 -10.13 17.75
CA THR A 453 -27.28 -10.10 16.65
C THR A 453 -26.15 -9.13 16.94
N THR A 454 -24.93 -9.55 16.60
CA THR A 454 -23.77 -8.68 16.41
C THR A 454 -23.73 -8.23 14.97
N PHE A 455 -23.93 -6.94 14.75
CA PHE A 455 -23.90 -6.32 13.42
C PHE A 455 -22.46 -6.12 12.95
N TYR A 456 -21.57 -5.78 13.89
CA TYR A 456 -20.14 -5.67 13.64
C TYR A 456 -19.37 -5.74 14.95
N SER A 457 -18.18 -6.35 14.93
CA SER A 457 -17.26 -6.33 16.08
C SER A 457 -15.82 -6.32 15.62
N GLU A 458 -15.00 -5.50 16.28
CA GLU A 458 -13.54 -5.52 16.17
C GLU A 458 -12.93 -5.45 17.57
N SER A 459 -12.10 -6.43 17.90
CA SER A 459 -11.44 -6.54 19.21
C SER A 459 -10.23 -5.60 19.34
N PHE A 460 -9.55 -5.36 18.22
CA PHE A 460 -8.22 -4.76 18.11
C PHE A 460 -7.10 -5.57 18.80
N GLU A 461 -7.30 -6.88 19.06
CA GLU A 461 -6.28 -7.73 19.70
C GLU A 461 -5.15 -8.13 18.74
N ALA A 462 -5.44 -8.33 17.45
CA ALA A 462 -4.49 -8.81 16.46
C ALA A 462 -4.08 -7.77 15.40
N GLY A 463 -4.80 -6.65 15.31
CA GLY A 463 -4.57 -5.59 14.31
C GLY A 463 -5.64 -4.52 14.35
N GLN A 464 -5.57 -3.56 13.42
CA GLN A 464 -6.61 -2.51 13.26
C GLN A 464 -7.89 -3.00 12.59
N GLY A 465 -7.91 -4.23 12.06
CA GLY A 465 -9.02 -4.78 11.28
C GLY A 465 -9.29 -3.98 10.00
N ASP A 466 -10.56 -3.91 9.62
CA ASP A 466 -11.02 -3.15 8.45
C ASP A 466 -11.22 -1.65 8.73
N PHE A 467 -10.78 -1.15 9.90
CA PHE A 467 -10.82 0.28 10.18
C PHE A 467 -9.78 1.02 9.33
N THR A 468 -10.16 2.23 8.90
CA THR A 468 -9.29 3.13 8.17
C THR A 468 -8.91 4.33 9.02
N ILE A 469 -7.68 4.80 8.89
CA ILE A 469 -7.21 6.04 9.50
C ILE A 469 -7.29 7.15 8.45
N ASP A 470 -7.97 8.22 8.81
CA ASP A 470 -8.15 9.42 7.99
C ASP A 470 -7.49 10.60 8.72
N ASP A 471 -6.22 10.81 8.38
CA ASP A 471 -5.40 11.86 8.95
C ASP A 471 -5.70 13.20 8.28
N LYS A 472 -6.34 14.12 9.03
CA LYS A 472 -6.65 15.47 8.54
C LYS A 472 -5.49 16.43 8.73
N LYS A 473 -4.74 16.27 9.82
CA LYS A 473 -3.58 17.07 10.18
C LYS A 473 -2.63 16.25 11.05
N ILE A 474 -1.51 15.87 10.46
CA ILE A 474 -0.35 15.32 11.19
C ILE A 474 0.78 16.35 11.11
N PRO A 475 1.30 16.83 12.26
CA PRO A 475 2.53 17.61 12.34
C PRO A 475 3.72 16.87 11.72
N GLU A 476 4.67 17.59 11.12
CA GLU A 476 5.85 17.00 10.46
C GLU A 476 6.70 16.15 11.41
N GLU A 477 6.64 16.42 12.71
CA GLU A 477 7.37 15.70 13.76
C GLU A 477 6.74 14.34 14.13
N LEU A 478 5.48 14.10 13.78
CA LEU A 478 4.74 12.90 14.12
C LEU A 478 4.58 12.00 12.88
N SER A 479 4.88 10.71 13.02
CA SER A 479 4.67 9.72 11.95
C SER A 479 3.27 9.10 11.97
N TYR A 480 2.49 9.33 13.03
CA TYR A 480 1.11 8.88 13.17
C TYR A 480 0.40 9.70 14.25
N ILE A 481 -0.92 9.78 14.14
CA ILE A 481 -1.78 10.14 15.28
C ILE A 481 -2.41 8.87 15.82
N TRP A 482 -3.19 8.16 15.01
CA TRP A 482 -3.68 6.81 15.31
C TRP A 482 -2.68 5.76 14.84
N LYS A 483 -2.51 4.70 15.63
CA LYS A 483 -1.88 3.46 15.20
C LYS A 483 -2.44 2.28 15.97
N TRP A 484 -2.26 1.08 15.42
CA TRP A 484 -2.44 -0.13 16.20
C TRP A 484 -1.22 -0.40 17.10
N ASP A 485 -1.49 -0.90 18.30
CA ASP A 485 -0.51 -1.32 19.28
C ASP A 485 -0.96 -2.65 19.89
N SER A 486 -0.08 -3.65 19.88
CA SER A 486 -0.39 -5.00 20.37
C SER A 486 -0.82 -5.05 21.84
N GLN A 487 -0.38 -4.09 22.65
CA GLN A 487 -0.75 -4.03 24.06
C GLN A 487 -1.99 -3.18 24.29
N TYR A 488 -2.18 -2.09 23.54
CA TYR A 488 -3.19 -1.06 23.84
C TYR A 488 -4.38 -1.03 22.86
N GLY A 489 -4.36 -1.83 21.80
CA GLY A 489 -5.37 -1.77 20.74
C GLY A 489 -5.11 -0.56 19.84
N MET A 490 -6.15 0.16 19.45
CA MET A 490 -5.96 1.40 18.69
C MET A 490 -5.57 2.54 19.63
N LYS A 491 -4.47 3.20 19.34
CA LYS A 491 -3.89 4.25 20.19
C LYS A 491 -3.70 5.54 19.41
N ALA A 492 -4.22 6.63 19.95
CA ALA A 492 -4.04 7.99 19.45
C ALA A 492 -3.14 8.82 20.38
N SER A 493 -2.16 9.55 19.83
CA SER A 493 -1.41 10.55 20.58
C SER A 493 -0.73 11.57 19.66
N ALA A 494 -0.89 12.86 19.98
CA ALA A 494 -0.16 13.97 19.36
C ALA A 494 0.91 14.57 20.29
N PHE A 495 1.49 13.73 21.15
CA PHE A 495 2.49 14.14 22.12
C PHE A 495 3.81 13.43 21.87
N LEU A 496 4.87 14.20 21.60
CA LEU A 496 6.21 13.69 21.34
C LEU A 496 7.24 14.56 22.07
N ASN A 497 8.22 13.94 22.73
CA ASN A 497 9.34 14.63 23.38
C ASN A 497 8.93 15.77 24.32
N GLN A 498 7.89 15.56 25.12
CA GLN A 498 7.32 16.53 26.06
C GLN A 498 6.61 17.74 25.42
N VAL A 499 6.32 17.67 24.12
CA VAL A 499 5.61 18.70 23.36
C VAL A 499 4.29 18.14 22.85
N ALA A 500 3.21 18.90 23.04
CA ALA A 500 1.92 18.63 22.42
C ALA A 500 1.85 19.33 21.07
N TYR A 501 1.29 18.66 20.08
CA TYR A 501 1.13 19.21 18.75
C TYR A 501 -0.34 19.34 18.38
N GLU A 502 -0.67 20.38 17.62
CA GLU A 502 -2.01 20.54 17.08
C GLU A 502 -2.23 19.55 15.94
N SER A 503 -3.18 18.63 16.13
CA SER A 503 -3.40 17.52 15.19
C SER A 503 -4.88 17.18 15.10
N GLU A 504 -5.27 16.55 13.99
CA GLU A 504 -6.60 15.99 13.80
C GLU A 504 -6.49 14.69 12.99
N SER A 505 -7.05 13.60 13.53
CA SER A 505 -7.05 12.30 12.89
C SER A 505 -8.21 11.43 13.36
N TRP A 506 -8.81 10.70 12.42
CA TRP A 506 -10.06 9.99 12.61
C TRP A 506 -9.84 8.50 12.34
N LEU A 507 -10.22 7.66 13.29
CA LEU A 507 -10.26 6.21 13.11
C LEU A 507 -11.69 5.80 12.76
N ILE A 508 -11.92 5.36 11.53
CA ILE A 508 -13.25 5.17 10.94
C ILE A 508 -13.52 3.68 10.71
N SER A 509 -14.69 3.20 11.16
CA SER A 509 -15.14 1.83 10.93
C SER A 509 -15.44 1.56 9.46
N PRO A 510 -15.45 0.30 9.01
CA PRO A 510 -16.14 -0.07 7.78
C PRO A 510 -17.64 0.25 7.86
N GLU A 511 -18.35 0.04 6.75
CA GLU A 511 -19.81 0.14 6.71
C GLU A 511 -20.48 -0.91 7.58
N ILE A 512 -21.38 -0.48 8.45
CA ILE A 512 -22.15 -1.32 9.37
C ILE A 512 -23.62 -1.27 8.93
N ASN A 513 -24.14 -2.42 8.49
CA ASN A 513 -25.49 -2.52 7.95
C ASN A 513 -26.53 -2.74 9.07
N LEU A 514 -27.39 -1.75 9.30
CA LEU A 514 -28.50 -1.79 10.25
C LEU A 514 -29.87 -1.88 9.56
N GLN A 515 -29.92 -2.28 8.28
CA GLN A 515 -31.15 -2.30 7.47
C GLN A 515 -32.26 -3.17 8.08
N ASN A 516 -31.87 -4.30 8.69
CA ASN A 516 -32.79 -5.26 9.31
C ASN A 516 -32.76 -5.24 10.85
N ALA A 517 -32.07 -4.25 11.43
CA ALA A 517 -32.00 -4.09 12.86
C ALA A 517 -33.38 -3.68 13.41
N VAL A 518 -33.64 -4.05 14.65
CA VAL A 518 -34.80 -3.61 15.45
C VAL A 518 -34.33 -2.73 16.60
N SER A 519 -33.12 -2.98 17.08
CA SER A 519 -32.37 -2.13 17.98
C SER A 519 -30.89 -2.27 17.67
N ALA A 520 -30.11 -1.23 17.94
CA ALA A 520 -28.67 -1.29 17.82
C ALA A 520 -28.02 -0.40 18.86
N LYS A 521 -26.91 -0.87 19.42
CA LYS A 521 -26.08 -0.13 20.34
C LYS A 521 -24.60 -0.38 20.07
N LEU A 522 -23.82 0.68 20.17
CA LEU A 522 -22.37 0.62 20.20
C LEU A 522 -21.90 0.45 21.65
N THR A 523 -20.94 -0.45 21.86
CA THR A 523 -20.12 -0.52 23.05
C THR A 523 -18.65 -0.63 22.66
N PHE A 524 -17.78 -0.03 23.45
CA PHE A 524 -16.33 -0.18 23.33
C PHE A 524 -15.67 0.00 24.69
N ARG A 525 -14.40 -0.38 24.80
CA ARG A 525 -13.57 -0.05 25.96
C ARG A 525 -12.56 1.00 25.57
N HIS A 526 -12.33 1.96 26.45
CA HIS A 526 -11.30 2.98 26.24
C HIS A 526 -10.57 3.36 27.51
N ALA A 527 -9.31 3.72 27.35
CA ALA A 527 -8.50 4.38 28.36
C ALA A 527 -8.03 5.72 27.81
N ARG A 528 -7.96 6.73 28.67
CA ARG A 528 -7.47 8.05 28.30
C ARG A 528 -6.52 8.51 29.39
N ARG A 529 -5.44 9.18 28.99
CA ARG A 529 -4.59 9.94 29.91
C ARG A 529 -4.14 11.23 29.26
N PHE A 530 -3.83 12.23 30.09
CA PHE A 530 -3.36 13.54 29.66
C PHE A 530 -4.37 14.34 28.81
N GLY A 531 -4.03 15.58 28.47
CA GLY A 531 -4.83 16.48 27.63
C GLY A 531 -6.21 16.81 28.20
N ASP A 532 -7.09 17.39 27.38
CA ASP A 532 -8.50 17.65 27.70
C ASP A 532 -9.41 16.65 26.97
N LEU A 533 -10.56 16.31 27.57
CA LEU A 533 -11.59 15.47 26.97
C LEU A 533 -12.29 16.16 25.79
N SER A 534 -12.36 17.50 25.79
CA SER A 534 -13.03 18.28 24.75
C SER A 534 -12.50 18.03 23.33
N HIS A 535 -11.32 17.43 23.22
CA HIS A 535 -10.65 17.10 21.97
C HIS A 535 -10.94 15.69 21.44
N LEU A 536 -11.72 14.89 22.17
CA LEU A 536 -12.04 13.51 21.80
C LEU A 536 -13.55 13.40 21.61
N SER A 537 -13.97 12.76 20.52
CA SER A 537 -15.39 12.50 20.27
C SER A 537 -15.59 11.19 19.51
N VAL A 538 -16.80 10.66 19.60
CA VAL A 538 -17.24 9.55 18.76
C VAL A 538 -18.34 10.09 17.87
N LYS A 539 -18.27 9.82 16.56
CA LYS A 539 -19.23 10.31 15.59
C LYS A 539 -19.80 9.17 14.76
N ILE A 540 -20.96 9.40 14.16
CA ILE A 540 -21.62 8.48 13.25
C ILE A 540 -22.05 9.21 11.98
N SER A 541 -21.97 8.52 10.84
CA SER A 541 -22.43 8.96 9.53
C SER A 541 -23.36 7.90 8.94
N ASP A 542 -24.43 8.31 8.28
CA ASP A 542 -25.39 7.46 7.56
C ASP A 542 -25.45 7.77 6.05
N ASP A 543 -24.46 8.51 5.55
CA ASP A 543 -24.34 8.96 4.17
C ASP A 543 -22.92 8.71 3.62
N ASN A 544 -22.33 7.59 4.04
CA ASN A 544 -21.01 7.12 3.62
C ASN A 544 -19.86 8.10 3.97
N GLY A 545 -19.94 8.75 5.13
CA GLY A 545 -18.87 9.59 5.67
C GLY A 545 -18.90 11.04 5.20
N ILE A 546 -19.98 11.50 4.54
CA ILE A 546 -20.13 12.88 4.07
C ILE A 546 -20.49 13.81 5.25
N ASN A 547 -21.51 13.46 6.03
CA ASN A 547 -21.94 14.19 7.22
C ASN A 547 -21.76 13.34 8.49
N TRP A 548 -21.34 13.98 9.58
CA TRP A 548 -21.02 13.32 10.84
C TRP A 548 -21.76 13.94 12.02
N THR A 549 -22.44 13.11 12.80
CA THR A 549 -23.18 13.49 14.01
C THR A 549 -22.47 12.95 15.25
N ASN A 550 -22.31 13.78 16.30
CA ASN A 550 -21.73 13.33 17.56
C ASN A 550 -22.62 12.31 18.26
N LEU A 551 -22.00 11.22 18.75
CA LEU A 551 -22.63 10.26 19.64
C LEU A 551 -22.39 10.63 21.10
N THR A 552 -23.41 10.44 21.94
CA THR A 552 -23.29 10.64 23.38
C THR A 552 -22.70 9.39 24.04
N ILE A 553 -21.50 9.54 24.61
CA ILE A 553 -20.84 8.48 25.36
C ILE A 553 -21.11 8.70 26.85
N ALA A 554 -21.71 7.70 27.50
CA ALA A 554 -22.13 7.81 28.90
C ALA A 554 -20.93 7.83 29.86
N ASN A 555 -19.91 7.01 29.57
CA ASN A 555 -18.78 6.79 30.46
C ASN A 555 -17.46 7.17 29.79
N TRP A 556 -16.92 8.32 30.18
CA TRP A 556 -15.58 8.77 29.77
C TRP A 556 -14.55 8.50 30.87
N PRO A 557 -13.32 8.05 30.55
CA PRO A 557 -12.27 7.90 31.54
C PRO A 557 -11.83 9.29 32.01
N ASP A 558 -11.66 9.45 33.32
CA ASP A 558 -11.33 10.73 33.95
C ASP A 558 -9.94 11.27 33.58
N GLY A 559 -9.08 10.44 33.00
CA GLY A 559 -7.73 10.81 32.59
C GLY A 559 -6.65 10.59 33.65
N SER A 560 -6.99 10.04 34.83
CA SER A 560 -6.08 9.89 35.96
C SER A 560 -5.17 8.65 35.87
N ASN A 561 -5.63 7.61 35.17
CA ASN A 561 -4.96 6.32 35.05
C ASN A 561 -5.28 5.65 33.70
N TRP A 562 -4.62 4.53 33.41
CA TRP A 562 -4.78 3.78 32.15
C TRP A 562 -5.84 2.67 32.24
N ASN A 563 -6.73 2.70 33.23
CA ASN A 563 -7.74 1.65 33.35
C ASN A 563 -8.75 1.81 32.23
N PHE A 564 -8.88 0.77 31.40
CA PHE A 564 -9.92 0.71 30.39
C PHE A 564 -11.30 0.73 31.05
N LEU A 565 -12.13 1.69 30.66
CA LEU A 565 -13.53 1.83 31.05
C LEU A 565 -14.43 1.40 29.89
N ALA A 566 -15.56 0.77 30.17
CA ALA A 566 -16.56 0.51 29.13
C ALA A 566 -17.33 1.80 28.84
N SER A 567 -17.58 2.10 27.56
CA SER A 567 -18.32 3.28 27.09
C SER A 567 -19.73 3.42 27.68
N GLY A 568 -20.31 2.29 28.13
CA GLY A 568 -21.75 2.13 28.31
C GLY A 568 -22.44 1.89 26.96
N ASP A 569 -23.76 1.72 27.01
CA ASP A 569 -24.58 1.54 25.81
C ASP A 569 -24.76 2.88 25.09
N VAL A 570 -24.19 2.98 23.88
CA VAL A 570 -24.40 4.12 22.98
C VAL A 570 -25.51 3.73 22.00
N ILE A 571 -26.72 4.24 22.23
CA ILE A 571 -27.91 3.83 21.48
C ILE A 571 -27.87 4.39 20.06
N LEU A 572 -28.01 3.49 19.07
CA LEU A 572 -27.98 3.80 17.64
C LEU A 572 -29.37 3.68 16.98
N ASP A 573 -30.44 3.58 17.78
CA ASP A 573 -31.79 3.32 17.28
C ASP A 573 -32.31 4.36 16.26
N ALA A 574 -31.76 5.59 16.26
CA ALA A 574 -32.07 6.61 15.26
C ALA A 574 -31.57 6.28 13.83
N TYR A 575 -30.70 5.28 13.70
CA TYR A 575 -30.04 4.88 12.46
C TYR A 575 -30.49 3.49 11.97
N ILE A 576 -31.51 2.91 12.59
CA ILE A 576 -32.10 1.65 12.15
C ILE A 576 -32.69 1.81 10.75
N GLY A 577 -32.49 0.80 9.90
CA GLY A 577 -32.89 0.87 8.49
C GLY A 577 -31.87 1.56 7.59
N LYS A 578 -30.66 1.86 8.08
CA LYS A 578 -29.58 2.51 7.33
C LYS A 578 -28.28 1.72 7.40
N THR A 579 -27.34 2.05 6.51
CA THR A 579 -25.93 1.66 6.64
C THR A 579 -25.17 2.83 7.25
N VAL A 580 -24.33 2.57 8.26
CA VAL A 580 -23.62 3.61 9.01
C VAL A 580 -22.12 3.38 9.07
N LYS A 581 -21.35 4.45 9.30
CA LYS A 581 -19.94 4.40 9.72
C LYS A 581 -19.78 5.12 11.06
N ILE A 582 -18.88 4.64 11.90
CA ILE A 582 -18.59 5.21 13.21
C ILE A 582 -17.12 5.61 13.28
N ALA A 583 -16.84 6.82 13.75
CA ALA A 583 -15.49 7.37 13.84
C ALA A 583 -15.11 7.71 15.28
N PHE A 584 -13.90 7.33 15.68
CA PHE A 584 -13.22 7.89 16.84
C PHE A 584 -12.39 9.08 16.38
N VAL A 585 -12.81 10.28 16.78
CA VAL A 585 -12.21 11.53 16.35
C VAL A 585 -11.26 12.01 17.43
N TYR A 586 -9.99 12.13 17.05
CA TYR A 586 -8.93 12.68 17.89
C TYR A 586 -8.52 14.04 17.35
N THR A 587 -8.60 15.06 18.21
CA THR A 587 -7.98 16.37 17.98
C THR A 587 -7.00 16.69 19.10
N SER A 588 -6.20 17.73 18.94
CA SER A 588 -5.28 18.22 19.96
C SER A 588 -4.83 19.63 19.62
N THR A 589 -4.24 20.32 20.58
CA THR A 589 -3.65 21.65 20.38
C THR A 589 -2.22 21.67 20.91
N THR A 590 -1.48 22.72 20.58
CA THR A 590 -0.13 22.95 21.14
C THR A 590 -0.12 23.13 22.65
N SER A 591 -1.26 23.43 23.28
CA SER A 591 -1.39 23.51 24.75
C SER A 591 -1.66 22.16 25.42
N GLY A 592 -2.07 21.13 24.68
CA GLY A 592 -2.38 19.84 25.25
C GLY A 592 -2.80 18.79 24.23
N ALA A 593 -2.20 17.60 24.37
CA ALA A 593 -2.52 16.41 23.60
C ALA A 593 -2.83 15.26 24.57
N ALA A 594 -4.01 14.68 24.46
CA ALA A 594 -4.36 13.48 25.21
C ALA A 594 -3.70 12.26 24.57
N THR A 595 -3.61 11.15 25.30
CA THR A 595 -3.43 9.84 24.70
C THR A 595 -4.71 9.04 24.94
N TRP A 596 -5.25 8.45 23.89
CA TRP A 596 -6.52 7.74 23.91
C TRP A 596 -6.37 6.36 23.29
N GLU A 597 -6.85 5.34 23.98
CA GLU A 597 -6.69 3.93 23.60
C GLU A 597 -8.07 3.28 23.51
N ILE A 598 -8.33 2.52 22.45
CA ILE A 598 -9.63 1.89 22.14
C ILE A 598 -9.47 0.38 21.95
N LYS A 599 -10.38 -0.39 22.53
CA LYS A 599 -10.51 -1.85 22.41
C LYS A 599 -11.96 -2.29 22.33
N ASN A 600 -12.19 -3.50 21.81
CA ASN A 600 -13.47 -4.20 21.86
C ASN A 600 -14.65 -3.35 21.33
N PHE A 601 -14.52 -2.82 20.12
CA PHE A 601 -15.61 -2.16 19.42
C PHE A 601 -16.67 -3.20 19.04
N VAL A 602 -17.90 -3.01 19.49
CA VAL A 602 -19.01 -3.93 19.20
C VAL A 602 -20.28 -3.13 18.95
N VAL A 603 -20.91 -3.38 17.81
CA VAL A 603 -22.27 -2.95 17.50
C VAL A 603 -23.18 -4.17 17.57
N ASP A 604 -23.96 -4.24 18.65
CA ASP A 604 -24.88 -5.33 18.96
C ASP A 604 -26.32 -4.82 19.03
N GLY A 605 -27.28 -5.72 18.92
CA GLY A 605 -28.67 -5.42 19.19
C GLY A 605 -29.56 -6.60 18.87
N GLU A 606 -30.75 -6.30 18.36
CA GLU A 606 -31.69 -7.30 17.87
C GLU A 606 -31.93 -7.04 16.39
N LYS A 607 -32.03 -8.11 15.58
CA LYS A 607 -32.56 -8.02 14.22
C LYS A 607 -33.91 -8.72 14.12
N SER A 608 -34.67 -8.36 13.10
CA SER A 608 -35.92 -9.02 12.78
C SER A 608 -35.66 -10.48 12.39
N ALA A 609 -36.24 -11.42 13.13
CA ALA A 609 -36.28 -12.82 12.71
C ALA A 609 -37.44 -12.96 11.70
N LEU A 610 -37.11 -13.27 10.45
CA LEU A 610 -38.05 -13.27 9.34
C LEU A 610 -38.33 -14.70 8.87
N ALA A 611 -39.61 -15.11 8.85
CA ALA A 611 -40.03 -16.30 8.15
C ALA A 611 -40.34 -15.98 6.69
N LYS A 612 -39.74 -16.74 5.77
CA LYS A 612 -40.01 -16.64 4.34
C LYS A 612 -41.17 -17.56 3.98
N THR A 613 -42.23 -16.99 3.44
CA THR A 613 -43.40 -17.74 2.95
C THR A 613 -43.45 -17.65 1.43
N LEU A 614 -43.15 -18.75 0.74
CA LEU A 614 -43.21 -18.82 -0.72
C LEU A 614 -44.62 -18.52 -1.23
N ILE A 615 -44.70 -17.75 -2.32
CA ILE A 615 -45.96 -17.51 -3.02
C ILE A 615 -46.33 -18.75 -3.81
N THR A 616 -47.62 -19.10 -3.82
CA THR A 616 -48.14 -20.23 -4.59
C THR A 616 -47.65 -20.17 -6.03
N GLY A 617 -47.04 -21.26 -6.51
CA GLY A 617 -46.44 -21.35 -7.84
C GLY A 617 -44.94 -21.06 -7.89
N PHE A 618 -44.29 -20.77 -6.75
CA PHE A 618 -42.84 -20.63 -6.61
C PHE A 618 -42.27 -21.61 -5.56
N PRO A 619 -41.01 -22.07 -5.68
CA PRO A 619 -40.04 -21.79 -6.74
C PRO A 619 -40.53 -22.20 -8.13
N LYS A 620 -40.15 -21.41 -9.14
CA LYS A 620 -40.52 -21.64 -10.53
C LYS A 620 -39.28 -21.74 -11.40
N LEU A 621 -39.18 -22.85 -12.13
CA LEU A 621 -38.20 -22.98 -13.20
C LEU A 621 -38.64 -22.09 -14.36
N VAL A 622 -37.77 -21.17 -14.77
CA VAL A 622 -37.93 -20.31 -15.93
C VAL A 622 -36.76 -20.62 -16.87
N SER A 623 -37.02 -20.69 -18.17
CA SER A 623 -35.99 -20.99 -19.18
C SER A 623 -34.93 -19.88 -19.28
N ASN A 624 -34.08 -19.89 -20.30
CA ASN A 624 -33.07 -18.86 -20.54
C ASN A 624 -33.69 -17.48 -20.87
N VAL A 625 -34.17 -16.80 -19.83
CA VAL A 625 -34.72 -15.44 -19.84
C VAL A 625 -34.04 -14.63 -18.74
N GLN A 626 -33.94 -13.32 -18.93
CA GLN A 626 -33.37 -12.37 -17.93
C GLN A 626 -34.45 -11.64 -17.14
N ASN A 627 -35.72 -12.00 -17.36
CA ASN A 627 -36.85 -11.44 -16.63
C ASN A 627 -38.05 -12.40 -16.62
N TYR A 628 -38.94 -12.21 -15.64
CA TYR A 628 -40.19 -12.95 -15.53
C TYR A 628 -41.28 -12.11 -14.89
N VAL A 629 -42.48 -12.10 -15.47
CA VAL A 629 -43.64 -11.39 -14.93
C VAL A 629 -44.33 -12.26 -13.88
N VAL A 630 -44.28 -11.81 -12.63
CA VAL A 630 -44.98 -12.42 -11.49
C VAL A 630 -46.36 -11.80 -11.39
N THR A 631 -47.42 -12.60 -11.35
CA THR A 631 -48.82 -12.12 -11.33
C THR A 631 -49.60 -12.78 -10.18
N GLY A 632 -50.84 -12.30 -9.95
CA GLY A 632 -51.72 -12.84 -8.91
C GLY A 632 -51.34 -12.38 -7.49
N LEU A 633 -50.62 -11.26 -7.39
CA LEU A 633 -50.17 -10.70 -6.12
C LEU A 633 -51.24 -9.83 -5.47
N THR A 634 -51.15 -9.68 -4.17
CA THR A 634 -52.03 -8.82 -3.37
C THR A 634 -51.54 -7.36 -3.46
N PRO A 635 -52.43 -6.37 -3.64
CA PRO A 635 -52.08 -4.95 -3.58
C PRO A 635 -51.40 -4.55 -2.26
N LYS A 636 -50.54 -3.52 -2.32
CA LYS A 636 -49.85 -2.93 -1.16
C LYS A 636 -49.14 -3.95 -0.26
N THR A 637 -48.54 -4.97 -0.89
CA THR A 637 -47.85 -6.06 -0.18
C THR A 637 -46.39 -6.07 -0.57
N ASN A 638 -45.50 -6.18 0.42
CA ASN A 638 -44.06 -6.30 0.16
C ASN A 638 -43.70 -7.76 -0.12
N TYR A 639 -43.14 -7.99 -1.30
CA TYR A 639 -42.62 -9.26 -1.75
C TYR A 639 -41.10 -9.18 -1.91
N PHE A 640 -40.49 -10.35 -1.93
CA PHE A 640 -39.07 -10.51 -2.16
C PHE A 640 -38.87 -11.57 -3.22
N TYR A 641 -37.82 -11.42 -4.02
CA TYR A 641 -37.40 -12.48 -4.92
C TYR A 641 -35.89 -12.69 -4.92
N THR A 642 -35.53 -13.94 -5.22
CA THR A 642 -34.15 -14.38 -5.52
C THR A 642 -34.19 -15.25 -6.76
N VAL A 643 -33.09 -15.28 -7.49
CA VAL A 643 -32.94 -16.09 -8.70
C VAL A 643 -31.75 -17.01 -8.50
N THR A 644 -31.90 -18.28 -8.86
CA THR A 644 -30.81 -19.26 -8.80
C THR A 644 -30.55 -19.79 -10.21
N PRO A 645 -29.43 -19.40 -10.86
CA PRO A 645 -29.02 -20.01 -12.13
C PRO A 645 -28.74 -21.50 -11.92
N ALA A 646 -29.08 -22.34 -12.90
CA ALA A 646 -28.84 -23.78 -12.80
C ALA A 646 -27.35 -24.09 -12.56
N GLY A 647 -27.04 -24.78 -11.46
CA GLY A 647 -25.68 -25.18 -11.10
C GLY A 647 -24.86 -24.13 -10.36
N PHE A 648 -25.43 -22.96 -10.05
CA PHE A 648 -24.74 -21.88 -9.34
C PHE A 648 -25.50 -21.45 -8.08
N GLU A 649 -24.86 -20.62 -7.28
CA GLU A 649 -25.46 -20.08 -6.07
C GLU A 649 -26.61 -19.11 -6.37
N LYS A 650 -27.48 -18.92 -5.37
CA LYS A 650 -28.60 -17.97 -5.47
C LYS A 650 -28.07 -16.52 -5.50
N SER A 651 -28.80 -15.65 -6.18
CA SER A 651 -28.56 -14.21 -6.18
C SER A 651 -28.77 -13.56 -4.80
N ASN A 652 -28.41 -12.28 -4.74
CA ASN A 652 -28.98 -11.33 -3.78
C ASN A 652 -30.52 -11.33 -3.79
N GLU A 653 -31.10 -10.85 -2.69
CA GLU A 653 -32.54 -10.70 -2.52
C GLU A 653 -32.99 -9.29 -2.92
N ILE A 654 -34.09 -9.21 -3.67
CA ILE A 654 -34.69 -7.95 -4.11
C ILE A 654 -36.05 -7.78 -3.45
N SER A 655 -36.26 -6.64 -2.79
CA SER A 655 -37.57 -6.24 -2.23
C SER A 655 -38.39 -5.51 -3.29
N VAL A 656 -39.70 -5.76 -3.34
CA VAL A 656 -40.64 -5.10 -4.23
C VAL A 656 -42.02 -5.01 -3.57
N THR A 657 -42.56 -3.80 -3.48
CA THR A 657 -43.91 -3.57 -2.97
C THR A 657 -44.88 -3.32 -4.11
N THR A 658 -45.97 -4.10 -4.19
CA THR A 658 -47.05 -3.90 -5.17
C THR A 658 -47.82 -2.61 -4.88
N LEU A 659 -48.38 -1.98 -5.92
CA LEU A 659 -49.12 -0.72 -5.79
C LEU A 659 -50.45 -0.89 -5.03
N ALA A 660 -51.03 0.20 -4.54
CA ALA A 660 -52.37 0.19 -3.96
C ALA A 660 -53.46 -0.07 -5.03
N GLU A 661 -54.66 -0.47 -4.59
CA GLU A 661 -55.75 -0.93 -5.49
C GLU A 661 -56.22 0.13 -6.51
N ASN A 662 -55.97 1.41 -6.22
CA ASN A 662 -56.36 2.60 -6.98
C ASN A 662 -55.18 3.42 -7.52
N GLU A 663 -53.94 2.91 -7.45
CA GLU A 663 -52.77 3.60 -8.01
C GLU A 663 -52.44 3.05 -9.40
N THR A 664 -52.59 3.91 -10.42
CA THR A 664 -51.90 3.77 -11.69
C THR A 664 -50.74 4.77 -11.67
N MET A 665 -49.54 4.32 -12.04
CA MET A 665 -48.26 5.04 -11.92
C MET A 665 -48.38 6.57 -12.00
N ILE A 666 -48.15 7.23 -10.86
CA ILE A 666 -47.66 8.60 -10.79
C ILE A 666 -46.14 8.45 -10.75
N ASP A 667 -45.43 9.01 -11.73
CA ASP A 667 -43.98 9.22 -11.65
C ASP A 667 -43.73 10.14 -10.44
N TYR A 668 -43.38 9.57 -9.30
CA TYR A 668 -42.87 10.33 -8.17
C TYR A 668 -41.39 10.63 -8.41
N VAL A 669 -41.07 11.89 -8.67
CA VAL A 669 -39.73 12.46 -8.44
C VAL A 669 -39.88 13.54 -7.38
N GLU A 670 -39.00 13.47 -6.38
CA GLU A 670 -38.74 14.35 -5.23
C GLU A 670 -39.63 15.60 -5.04
N THR A 671 -40.10 15.76 -3.80
CA THR A 671 -40.85 16.91 -3.28
C THR A 671 -40.23 18.25 -3.74
N ASN A 672 -41.03 19.05 -4.47
CA ASN A 672 -40.74 20.31 -5.22
C ASN A 672 -40.63 20.21 -6.75
N SER A 673 -40.94 19.06 -7.35
CA SER A 673 -41.01 18.91 -8.81
C SER A 673 -42.44 19.10 -9.35
N LEU A 674 -42.60 19.65 -10.57
CA LEU A 674 -43.87 19.61 -11.33
C LEU A 674 -44.36 18.16 -11.45
N VAL A 675 -45.63 17.93 -11.14
CA VAL A 675 -46.25 16.58 -11.18
C VAL A 675 -47.29 16.56 -12.30
N TYR A 676 -47.54 15.42 -12.92
CA TYR A 676 -48.64 15.30 -13.87
C TYR A 676 -49.41 13.99 -13.70
N TYR A 677 -50.69 14.00 -14.04
CA TYR A 677 -51.54 12.80 -14.10
C TYR A 677 -52.54 12.89 -15.26
N LYS A 678 -53.07 11.75 -15.68
CA LYS A 678 -54.11 11.67 -16.72
C LYS A 678 -55.46 11.39 -16.08
N ALA A 679 -56.49 12.12 -16.50
CA ALA A 679 -57.89 11.87 -16.14
C ALA A 679 -58.75 11.90 -17.41
N GLY A 680 -59.05 10.72 -17.96
CA GLY A 680 -59.73 10.61 -19.26
C GLY A 680 -58.83 11.11 -20.41
N ASP A 681 -59.39 11.93 -21.31
CA ASP A 681 -58.67 12.57 -22.42
C ASP A 681 -58.01 13.92 -22.03
N MET A 682 -57.76 14.11 -20.73
CA MET A 682 -57.16 15.33 -20.20
C MET A 682 -55.87 15.00 -19.43
N LEU A 683 -54.85 15.83 -19.65
CA LEU A 683 -53.59 15.80 -18.92
C LEU A 683 -53.57 16.93 -17.91
N HIS A 684 -53.45 16.59 -16.63
CA HIS A 684 -53.34 17.54 -15.53
C HIS A 684 -51.88 17.70 -15.15
N VAL A 685 -51.40 18.94 -15.06
CA VAL A 685 -50.06 19.31 -14.60
C VAL A 685 -50.22 20.13 -13.32
N LEU A 686 -49.66 19.63 -12.23
CA LEU A 686 -49.77 20.12 -10.86
C LEU A 686 -48.46 20.74 -10.39
N ASN A 687 -48.53 21.46 -9.27
CA ASN A 687 -47.41 22.14 -8.61
C ASN A 687 -46.75 23.22 -9.49
N ILE A 688 -47.53 23.85 -10.37
CA ILE A 688 -47.03 24.96 -11.18
C ILE A 688 -46.93 26.20 -10.28
N GLU A 689 -45.73 26.76 -10.15
CA GLU A 689 -45.53 27.99 -9.39
C GLU A 689 -46.36 29.14 -10.01
N PRO A 690 -46.95 30.04 -9.21
CA PRO A 690 -47.64 31.22 -9.74
C PRO A 690 -46.74 32.02 -10.70
N GLU A 691 -47.35 32.60 -11.74
CA GLU A 691 -46.65 33.38 -12.79
C GLU A 691 -45.74 32.55 -13.73
N THR A 692 -45.80 31.21 -13.66
CA THR A 692 -45.10 30.32 -14.61
C THR A 692 -45.71 30.39 -16.01
N ILE A 693 -44.85 30.40 -17.03
CA ILE A 693 -45.20 30.19 -18.43
C ILE A 693 -44.95 28.73 -18.80
N VAL A 694 -45.99 28.00 -19.20
CA VAL A 694 -45.87 26.61 -19.67
C VAL A 694 -45.94 26.57 -21.18
N LYS A 695 -44.93 26.00 -21.83
CA LYS A 695 -44.85 25.77 -23.27
C LYS A 695 -44.81 24.28 -23.57
N VAL A 696 -45.62 23.83 -24.53
CA VAL A 696 -45.73 22.42 -24.94
C VAL A 696 -45.23 22.29 -26.37
N PHE A 697 -44.29 21.38 -26.59
CA PHE A 697 -43.73 21.08 -27.91
C PHE A 697 -44.06 19.64 -28.29
N ASP A 698 -44.34 19.37 -29.55
CA ASP A 698 -44.43 18.00 -30.07
C ASP A 698 -43.03 17.39 -30.29
N CYS A 699 -42.98 16.12 -30.68
CA CYS A 699 -41.74 15.38 -30.92
C CYS A 699 -40.89 15.92 -32.08
N THR A 700 -41.43 16.82 -32.92
CA THR A 700 -40.68 17.51 -33.98
C THR A 700 -40.05 18.83 -33.49
N GLY A 701 -40.31 19.20 -32.23
CA GLY A 701 -39.87 20.46 -31.64
C GLY A 701 -40.76 21.64 -31.97
N ARG A 702 -41.93 21.42 -32.58
CA ARG A 702 -42.90 22.48 -32.88
C ARG A 702 -43.70 22.82 -31.62
N LEU A 703 -43.81 24.11 -31.30
CA LEU A 703 -44.67 24.59 -30.22
C LEU A 703 -46.14 24.32 -30.58
N VAL A 704 -46.82 23.53 -29.77
CA VAL A 704 -48.24 23.17 -29.95
C VAL A 704 -49.17 23.95 -29.03
N GLU A 705 -48.72 24.32 -27.83
CA GLU A 705 -49.52 25.11 -26.88
C GLU A 705 -48.62 25.97 -25.98
N SER A 706 -49.13 27.12 -25.52
CA SER A 706 -48.43 27.99 -24.56
C SER A 706 -49.45 28.66 -23.63
N ARG A 707 -49.21 28.62 -22.32
CA ARG A 707 -50.02 29.29 -21.31
C ARG A 707 -49.16 30.19 -20.43
N ASN A 708 -49.69 31.37 -20.11
CA ASN A 708 -49.02 32.36 -19.27
C ASN A 708 -49.81 32.51 -17.97
N HIS A 709 -49.12 32.78 -16.86
CA HIS A 709 -49.73 32.97 -15.54
C HIS A 709 -50.58 31.76 -15.12
N CYS A 710 -49.99 30.58 -15.24
CA CYS A 710 -50.66 29.32 -14.95
C CYS A 710 -51.07 29.24 -13.46
N ALA A 711 -52.22 28.61 -13.19
CA ALA A 711 -52.61 28.25 -11.83
C ALA A 711 -51.76 27.08 -11.31
N SER A 712 -51.87 26.76 -10.02
CA SER A 712 -51.15 25.63 -9.41
C SER A 712 -51.46 24.26 -10.04
N GLU A 713 -52.56 24.19 -10.80
CA GLU A 713 -52.93 23.06 -11.66
C GLU A 713 -53.37 23.61 -13.03
N GLU A 714 -52.85 23.01 -14.10
CA GLU A 714 -53.26 23.29 -15.48
C GLU A 714 -53.70 22.01 -16.18
N VAL A 715 -54.75 22.12 -16.98
CA VAL A 715 -55.34 20.99 -17.71
C VAL A 715 -55.17 21.18 -19.21
N PHE A 716 -54.53 20.21 -19.86
CA PHE A 716 -54.25 20.19 -21.30
C PHE A 716 -55.06 19.09 -21.99
N THR A 717 -55.53 19.38 -23.20
CA THR A 717 -56.18 18.41 -24.09
C THR A 717 -55.32 18.28 -25.35
N LEU A 718 -54.52 17.22 -25.40
CA LEU A 718 -53.57 16.98 -26.47
C LEU A 718 -53.96 15.71 -27.26
N PRO A 719 -53.67 15.63 -28.57
CA PRO A 719 -53.73 14.36 -29.30
C PRO A 719 -52.73 13.33 -28.73
N LYS A 720 -52.94 12.03 -28.97
CA LYS A 720 -51.95 10.99 -28.59
C LYS A 720 -50.60 11.25 -29.25
N GLY A 721 -49.52 11.26 -28.48
CA GLY A 721 -48.20 11.65 -28.97
C GLY A 721 -47.15 11.85 -27.87
N VAL A 722 -45.93 12.19 -28.28
CA VAL A 722 -44.85 12.53 -27.34
C VAL A 722 -44.69 14.04 -27.31
N TYR A 723 -44.75 14.60 -26.10
CA TYR A 723 -44.68 16.03 -25.87
C TYR A 723 -43.56 16.39 -24.89
N LEU A 724 -42.93 17.53 -25.13
CA LEU A 724 -41.99 18.16 -24.21
C LEU A 724 -42.66 19.38 -23.59
N PHE A 725 -42.80 19.38 -22.27
CA PHE A 725 -43.28 20.52 -21.52
C PHE A 725 -42.10 21.33 -20.99
N LYS A 726 -42.17 22.65 -21.10
CA LYS A 726 -41.22 23.60 -20.51
C LYS A 726 -41.97 24.61 -19.66
N ALA A 727 -41.74 24.57 -18.35
CA ALA A 727 -42.21 25.55 -17.39
C ALA A 727 -41.10 26.58 -17.13
N LEU A 728 -41.43 27.86 -17.28
CA LEU A 728 -40.53 29.00 -17.16
C LEU A 728 -41.03 29.92 -16.06
N ASN A 729 -40.27 30.07 -14.98
CA ASN A 729 -40.60 30.98 -13.87
C ASN A 729 -39.32 31.72 -13.42
N ASN A 730 -39.32 33.06 -13.49
CA ASN A 730 -38.24 33.92 -12.96
C ASN A 730 -36.80 33.45 -13.29
N GLY A 731 -36.57 33.03 -14.55
CA GLY A 731 -35.26 32.57 -15.03
C GLY A 731 -34.96 31.08 -14.78
N ARG A 732 -35.80 30.37 -14.03
CA ARG A 732 -35.73 28.91 -13.87
C ARG A 732 -36.53 28.22 -14.97
N THR A 733 -35.96 27.18 -15.54
CA THR A 733 -36.62 26.33 -16.53
C THR A 733 -36.70 24.91 -16.01
N GLN A 734 -37.91 24.37 -15.88
CA GLN A 734 -38.12 22.94 -15.64
C GLN A 734 -38.70 22.33 -16.92
N SER A 735 -38.17 21.18 -17.33
CA SER A 735 -38.63 20.48 -18.53
C SER A 735 -38.91 19.03 -18.21
N PHE A 736 -40.01 18.50 -18.73
CA PHE A 736 -40.36 17.09 -18.60
C PHE A 736 -40.97 16.56 -19.89
N LYS A 737 -40.70 15.29 -20.17
CA LYS A 737 -41.24 14.58 -21.33
C LYS A 737 -42.49 13.82 -20.90
N ILE A 738 -43.57 14.00 -21.65
CA ILE A 738 -44.80 13.24 -21.47
C ILE A 738 -45.06 12.40 -22.71
N VAL A 739 -45.33 11.12 -22.49
CA VAL A 739 -45.89 10.24 -23.52
C VAL A 739 -47.39 10.21 -23.29
N TYR A 740 -48.12 10.99 -24.09
CA TYR A 740 -49.57 11.16 -23.97
C TYR A 740 -50.33 10.09 -24.76
#